data_AF-A0A3N1D8E7-F1
#
_entry.id   AF-A0A3N1D8E7-F1
#
_cell.length_a   1.000
_cell.length_b   1.000
_cell.length_c   1.000
_cell.angle_alpha   90.00
_cell.angle_beta   90.00
_cell.angle_gamma   90.00
#
_symmetry.space_group_name_H-M   'P 1'
#
loop_
_entity.id
_entity.type
_entity.pdbx_description
1 polymer ?
#
loop_
_entity_poly.entity_id
_entity_poly.type
_entity_poly.pdbx_seq_one_letter_code
_entity_poly.pdbx_strand_id
1 'polypeptide(L)'
;MTDHPYPDHWEADVVLSDGGTAHLRPIKAEDAELLRAFYSRVSAESIYYRFFSPRPHLSEKEIRHFTTVDYSDRVALIATIGQQMVGVVRYDRTKDPDQAEVAFLVEDAHQGRGVGSVLLEHLAAAARERGLARFEANVLPDNRKMTKVFKEAGYAAVQRFEDGIIQLTLDLSPTETSVEVMAAREHRAESRSIRRLLHPASVAVIGASRVSHSVGQTVLRNLLGADFTGPVYPVHPEAHAVAGVRAYRAVAEIPDEVDLAVVAVPSSAVQDVIAQCAAKGVHGLVVVSSGFAEMGETGRSAQQDLVRVARANGMRVVGPNCLGIANTDPAVRLNASLAPVLPYRGPVGFFSQSGALGIAILQRTAERGLGLSTFISAGNRADVSGNDLLQYWEADPSTTAVMLHLESIGNPRKFTRLARRVSLSKPIVAVKTGRSLQGVPLGHSVRRIELPDHAVSALFEQAGMLRVEDLGEMFDVAQLLAYQPLPAGNRVAIIDNADSLGLLAQDSAAAHGLVAGPLASLGPNAVAADYTRALTEALEDKSCDAVIVMYTPPVLGGAELMLSGVRESEPVAEAISAVARESSKPILATYLGQKGMPRALRVLSPTGEPGPGSVPSYSAPDDAVRALSYASRYASWRRRPHGHVPDLEGIDQERARDLVAGWLARGERGDAEELLACYGVSVGGQRGGVAVHIVTQEDPSFGAVVSFRLSDIAAALLDDRAYRLAPLTDLEAADMVRAIRMAPLLFGHQGADKVAVESLEELLIRVARLASDLPEAARLELEPVMVDATGVTVTDARLTLAQPPGPRLPLEPRRM
;
A
#
# COMPACT_ATOMS: atom_id res chain seq x y z
N MET A 1 35.23 28.74 -2.22
CA MET A 1 34.89 27.37 -1.83
C MET A 1 33.55 27.47 -1.13
N THR A 2 32.50 26.91 -1.72
CA THR A 2 31.15 26.89 -1.13
C THR A 2 31.18 25.98 0.10
N ASP A 3 30.80 26.52 1.25
CA ASP A 3 30.92 25.90 2.59
C ASP A 3 29.82 24.87 2.89
N HIS A 4 29.04 24.48 1.87
CA HIS A 4 27.94 23.53 2.00
C HIS A 4 28.14 22.34 1.04
N PRO A 5 28.18 21.10 1.57
CA PRO A 5 28.25 19.90 0.75
C PRO A 5 26.97 19.70 -0.07
N TYR A 6 27.09 18.99 -1.19
CA TYR A 6 25.95 18.64 -2.04
C TYR A 6 24.89 17.85 -1.25
N PRO A 7 23.62 18.29 -1.23
CA PRO A 7 22.55 17.62 -0.49
C PRO A 7 21.99 16.45 -1.30
N ASP A 8 22.71 15.33 -1.28
CA ASP A 8 22.32 14.07 -1.94
C ASP A 8 20.95 13.56 -1.46
N HIS A 9 20.59 13.87 -0.22
CA HIS A 9 19.31 13.52 0.38
C HIS A 9 18.10 14.24 -0.24
N TRP A 10 18.30 15.27 -1.07
CA TRP A 10 17.22 15.91 -1.84
C TRP A 10 16.92 15.21 -3.17
N GLU A 11 17.74 14.24 -3.57
CA GLU A 11 17.47 13.46 -4.78
C GLU A 11 16.28 12.52 -4.59
N ALA A 12 15.43 12.42 -5.60
CA ALA A 12 14.25 11.57 -5.57
C ALA A 12 13.78 11.19 -6.98
N ASP A 13 13.30 9.96 -7.13
CA ASP A 13 12.53 9.56 -8.31
C ASP A 13 11.04 9.78 -8.02
N VAL A 14 10.33 10.43 -8.93
CA VAL A 14 8.91 10.79 -8.75
C VAL A 14 8.05 10.25 -9.87
N VAL A 15 6.80 9.89 -9.56
CA VAL A 15 5.80 9.56 -10.57
C VAL A 15 5.08 10.83 -11.00
N LEU A 16 5.07 11.07 -12.30
CA LEU A 16 4.41 12.20 -12.93
C LEU A 16 2.91 11.99 -13.09
N SER A 17 2.18 13.06 -13.36
CA SER A 17 0.72 12.98 -13.50
C SER A 17 0.29 12.11 -14.67
N ASP A 18 1.15 11.78 -15.63
CA ASP A 18 0.81 10.88 -16.72
C ASP A 18 1.04 9.40 -16.35
N GLY A 19 1.77 9.10 -15.26
CA GLY A 19 2.17 7.76 -14.82
C GLY A 19 3.62 7.38 -15.15
N GLY A 20 4.34 8.21 -15.92
CA GLY A 20 5.77 8.05 -16.14
C GLY A 20 6.60 8.53 -14.94
N THR A 21 7.91 8.35 -14.98
CA THR A 21 8.82 8.78 -13.92
C THR A 21 9.74 9.93 -14.34
N ALA A 22 10.22 10.69 -13.35
CA ALA A 22 11.29 11.67 -13.52
C ALA A 22 12.24 11.62 -12.33
N HIS A 23 13.50 11.97 -12.56
CA HIS A 23 14.51 12.07 -11.52
C HIS A 23 14.73 13.53 -11.13
N LEU A 24 14.55 13.83 -9.84
CA LEU A 24 14.77 15.14 -9.24
C LEU A 24 16.10 15.14 -8.51
N ARG A 25 16.86 16.22 -8.70
CA ARG A 25 18.10 16.45 -7.95
C ARG A 25 18.46 17.93 -7.85
N PRO A 26 19.28 18.34 -6.86
CA PRO A 26 19.89 19.66 -6.86
C PRO A 26 20.71 19.89 -8.13
N ILE A 27 20.68 21.14 -8.62
CA ILE A 27 21.53 21.55 -9.73
C ILE A 27 23.00 21.58 -9.28
N LYS A 28 23.91 21.26 -10.19
CA LYS A 28 25.35 21.33 -9.98
C LYS A 28 25.97 22.37 -10.90
N ALA A 29 27.15 22.88 -10.55
CA ALA A 29 27.86 23.87 -11.36
C ALA A 29 28.16 23.33 -12.78
N GLU A 30 28.37 22.02 -12.90
CA GLU A 30 28.66 21.30 -14.14
C GLU A 30 27.44 21.18 -15.08
N ASP A 31 26.22 21.48 -14.61
CA ASP A 31 24.99 21.39 -15.40
C ASP A 31 24.81 22.56 -16.40
N ALA A 32 25.85 23.36 -16.65
CA ALA A 32 25.80 24.51 -17.56
C ALA A 32 25.30 24.12 -18.96
N GLU A 33 25.87 23.06 -19.55
CA GLU A 33 25.46 22.57 -20.87
C GLU A 33 24.06 21.94 -20.85
N LEU A 34 23.71 21.28 -19.74
CA LEU A 34 22.37 20.71 -19.56
C LEU A 34 21.31 21.81 -19.52
N LEU A 35 21.58 22.92 -18.81
CA LEU A 35 20.71 24.09 -18.73
C LEU A 35 20.59 24.80 -20.09
N ARG A 36 21.70 24.94 -20.84
CA ARG A 36 21.67 25.49 -22.21
C ARG A 36 20.79 24.67 -23.13
N ALA A 37 20.99 23.35 -23.13
CA ALA A 37 20.23 22.44 -23.96
C ALA A 37 18.74 22.51 -23.62
N PHE A 38 18.38 22.51 -22.33
CA PHE A 38 17.01 22.72 -21.87
C PHE A 38 16.45 24.06 -22.36
N TYR A 39 17.14 25.18 -22.11
CA TYR A 39 16.68 26.51 -22.46
C TYR A 39 16.39 26.66 -23.95
N SER A 40 17.20 26.03 -24.81
CA SER A 40 17.04 26.06 -26.27
C SER A 40 15.75 25.40 -26.77
N ARG A 41 15.12 24.54 -25.95
CA ARG A 41 13.86 23.84 -26.28
C ARG A 41 12.62 24.52 -25.70
N VAL A 42 12.79 25.49 -24.81
CA VAL A 42 11.68 26.22 -24.20
C VAL A 42 11.16 27.28 -25.16
N SER A 43 9.83 27.40 -25.24
CA SER A 43 9.19 28.39 -26.10
C SER A 43 9.48 29.83 -25.66
N ALA A 44 9.44 30.76 -26.63
CA ALA A 44 9.57 32.19 -26.35
C ALA A 44 8.49 32.70 -25.38
N GLU A 45 7.29 32.10 -25.40
CA GLU A 45 6.19 32.43 -24.47
C GLU A 45 6.55 32.00 -23.04
N SER A 46 6.98 30.75 -22.84
CA SER A 46 7.39 30.25 -21.53
C SER A 46 8.58 31.03 -20.96
N ILE A 47 9.53 31.44 -21.82
CA ILE A 47 10.63 32.35 -21.44
C ILE A 47 10.10 33.72 -21.02
N TYR A 48 9.20 34.32 -21.81
CA TYR A 48 8.61 35.63 -21.49
C TYR A 48 7.88 35.59 -20.15
N TYR A 49 7.09 34.55 -19.89
CA TYR A 49 6.42 34.39 -18.60
C TYR A 49 7.37 34.19 -17.42
N ARG A 50 8.59 33.68 -17.64
CA ARG A 50 9.59 33.47 -16.59
C ARG A 50 10.39 34.73 -16.25
N PHE A 51 10.72 35.54 -17.24
CA PHE A 51 11.63 36.69 -17.10
C PHE A 51 10.94 38.04 -17.28
N PHE A 52 9.64 38.05 -17.58
CA PHE A 52 8.82 39.22 -17.90
C PHE A 52 9.40 40.11 -19.01
N SER A 53 10.26 39.51 -19.85
CA SER A 53 10.97 40.17 -20.93
C SER A 53 11.42 39.15 -21.97
N PRO A 54 11.48 39.52 -23.27
CA PRO A 54 12.03 38.65 -24.30
C PRO A 54 13.50 38.35 -24.01
N ARG A 55 13.83 37.06 -23.92
CA ARG A 55 15.15 36.61 -23.50
C ARG A 55 15.58 35.37 -24.29
N PRO A 56 15.83 35.50 -25.60
CA PRO A 56 15.99 34.34 -26.49
C PRO A 56 17.20 33.46 -26.15
N HIS A 57 18.20 34.02 -25.46
CA HIS A 57 19.39 33.28 -25.03
C HIS A 57 19.80 33.76 -23.63
N LEU A 58 20.40 32.85 -22.84
CA LEU A 58 21.07 33.18 -21.60
C LEU A 58 22.55 33.50 -21.88
N SER A 59 23.08 34.56 -21.27
CA SER A 59 24.51 34.85 -21.32
C SER A 59 25.31 33.88 -20.44
N GLU A 60 26.62 33.74 -20.72
CA GLU A 60 27.54 32.92 -19.92
C GLU A 60 27.50 33.24 -18.42
N LYS A 61 27.37 34.53 -18.09
CA LYS A 61 27.29 34.99 -16.70
C LYS A 61 26.04 34.45 -16.00
N GLU A 62 24.93 34.37 -16.72
CA GLU A 62 23.65 33.94 -16.18
C GLU A 62 23.56 32.44 -16.03
N ILE A 63 24.09 31.69 -17.00
CA ILE A 63 24.17 30.23 -16.90
C ILE A 63 25.01 29.86 -15.68
N ARG A 64 26.19 30.47 -15.52
CA ARG A 64 27.02 30.29 -14.33
C ARG A 64 26.29 30.68 -13.05
N HIS A 65 25.58 31.81 -13.06
CA HIS A 65 24.80 32.25 -11.91
C HIS A 65 23.67 31.26 -11.58
N PHE A 66 23.01 30.69 -12.57
CA PHE A 66 21.88 29.78 -12.36
C PHE A 66 22.30 28.37 -11.94
N THR A 67 23.48 27.90 -12.34
CA THR A 67 24.01 26.58 -11.96
C THR A 67 24.87 26.59 -10.69
N THR A 68 25.45 27.75 -10.33
CA THR A 68 26.29 27.88 -9.13
C THR A 68 25.44 28.39 -7.96
N VAL A 69 25.07 27.47 -7.06
CA VAL A 69 24.24 27.70 -5.88
C VAL A 69 24.96 27.22 -4.61
N ASP A 70 24.55 27.73 -3.44
CA ASP A 70 25.16 27.39 -2.14
C ASP A 70 24.35 26.36 -1.34
N TYR A 71 23.21 25.93 -1.87
CA TYR A 71 22.29 24.97 -1.24
C TYR A 71 21.68 25.45 0.09
N SER A 72 21.75 26.75 0.41
CA SER A 72 21.21 27.33 1.64
C SER A 72 20.40 28.61 1.41
N ASP A 73 21.04 29.65 0.87
CA ASP A 73 20.37 30.91 0.53
C ASP A 73 19.93 30.92 -0.92
N ARG A 74 20.64 30.17 -1.76
CA ARG A 74 20.31 29.95 -3.15
C ARG A 74 20.20 28.46 -3.36
N VAL A 75 19.02 28.00 -3.76
CA VAL A 75 18.76 26.59 -4.05
C VAL A 75 18.11 26.47 -5.41
N ALA A 76 18.52 25.48 -6.18
CA ALA A 76 17.81 25.09 -7.39
C ALA A 76 17.74 23.57 -7.51
N LEU A 77 16.56 23.06 -7.86
CA LEU A 77 16.30 21.66 -8.16
C LEU A 77 15.93 21.54 -9.64
N ILE A 78 16.41 20.47 -10.28
CA ILE A 78 16.07 20.14 -11.66
C ILE A 78 15.28 18.84 -11.69
N ALA A 79 14.38 18.71 -12.65
CA ALA A 79 13.75 17.45 -13.03
C ALA A 79 14.35 16.98 -14.35
N THR A 80 14.68 15.69 -14.43
CA THR A 80 15.26 15.05 -15.61
C THR A 80 14.47 13.81 -16.03
N ILE A 81 14.38 13.58 -17.34
CA ILE A 81 13.93 12.33 -17.94
C ILE A 81 15.05 11.88 -18.91
N GLY A 82 15.59 10.71 -18.67
CA GLY A 82 16.85 10.24 -19.23
C GLY A 82 17.97 11.20 -18.82
N GLN A 83 18.68 11.72 -19.82
CA GLN A 83 19.70 12.74 -19.63
C GLN A 83 19.16 14.16 -19.92
N GLN A 84 17.87 14.31 -20.20
CA GLN A 84 17.29 15.60 -20.57
C GLN A 84 16.69 16.28 -19.34
N MET A 85 17.12 17.50 -19.05
CA MET A 85 16.43 18.37 -18.11
C MET A 85 15.09 18.79 -18.73
N VAL A 86 14.00 18.60 -17.99
CA VAL A 86 12.62 18.90 -18.41
C VAL A 86 11.98 20.02 -17.59
N GLY A 87 12.61 20.40 -16.48
CA GLY A 87 12.22 21.55 -15.67
C GLY A 87 13.25 21.91 -14.62
N VAL A 88 13.18 23.15 -14.16
CA VAL A 88 14.00 23.70 -13.08
C VAL A 88 13.15 24.59 -12.18
N VAL A 89 13.36 24.48 -10.88
CA VAL A 89 12.83 25.39 -9.88
C VAL A 89 13.97 25.92 -9.03
N ARG A 90 13.87 27.17 -8.59
CA ARG A 90 14.84 27.78 -7.69
C ARG A 90 14.19 28.70 -6.68
N TYR A 91 14.85 28.88 -5.56
CA TYR A 91 14.64 30.05 -4.70
C TYR A 91 15.94 30.80 -4.46
N ASP A 92 15.81 32.10 -4.20
CA ASP A 92 16.86 32.97 -3.71
C ASP A 92 16.31 33.68 -2.44
N ARG A 93 16.98 33.54 -1.29
CA ARG A 93 16.56 34.12 0.00
C ARG A 93 16.53 35.64 -0.11
N THR A 94 15.46 36.24 0.41
CA THR A 94 15.29 37.70 0.38
C THR A 94 16.06 38.38 1.53
N LYS A 95 15.83 39.69 1.72
CA LYS A 95 16.36 40.41 2.90
C LYS A 95 15.69 39.96 4.20
N ASP A 96 14.47 39.43 4.12
CA ASP A 96 13.80 38.79 5.25
C ASP A 96 14.35 37.35 5.36
N PRO A 97 14.96 36.98 6.51
CA PRO A 97 15.58 35.66 6.67
C PRO A 97 14.60 34.50 6.52
N ASP A 98 13.30 34.72 6.72
CA ASP A 98 12.26 33.68 6.69
C ASP A 98 11.56 33.56 5.32
N GLN A 99 11.95 34.40 4.35
CA GLN A 99 11.31 34.49 3.02
C GLN A 99 12.31 34.30 1.88
N ALA A 100 11.87 33.59 0.83
CA ALA A 100 12.63 33.44 -0.40
C ALA A 100 11.75 33.70 -1.65
N GLU A 101 12.34 34.33 -2.67
CA GLU A 101 11.69 34.50 -3.96
C GLU A 101 11.85 33.20 -4.76
N VAL A 102 10.74 32.67 -5.28
CA VAL A 102 10.70 31.38 -6.00
C VAL A 102 10.40 31.56 -7.48
N ALA A 103 11.05 30.76 -8.33
CA ALA A 103 10.80 30.80 -9.76
C ALA A 103 11.00 29.45 -10.48
N PHE A 104 10.25 29.25 -11.56
CA PHE A 104 10.05 27.94 -12.22
C PHE A 104 10.15 28.07 -13.73
N LEU A 105 10.75 27.08 -14.37
CA LEU A 105 10.68 26.92 -15.82
C LEU A 105 10.50 25.44 -16.14
N VAL A 106 9.48 25.11 -16.93
CA VAL A 106 9.18 23.74 -17.38
C VAL A 106 9.06 23.75 -18.90
N GLU A 107 9.75 22.81 -19.55
CA GLU A 107 9.72 22.65 -21.01
C GLU A 107 8.29 22.39 -21.49
N ASP A 108 7.87 23.06 -22.56
CA ASP A 108 6.48 23.07 -23.02
C ASP A 108 5.94 21.65 -23.29
N ALA A 109 6.77 20.76 -23.85
CA ALA A 109 6.43 19.35 -24.09
C ALA A 109 6.16 18.53 -22.81
N HIS A 110 6.59 19.03 -21.65
CA HIS A 110 6.42 18.40 -20.34
C HIS A 110 5.42 19.12 -19.44
N GLN A 111 4.81 20.21 -19.90
CA GLN A 111 3.73 20.89 -19.18
C GLN A 111 2.48 20.01 -19.09
N GLY A 112 1.71 20.16 -18.02
CA GLY A 112 0.53 19.30 -17.73
C GLY A 112 0.86 17.93 -17.13
N ARG A 113 2.14 17.51 -17.15
CA ARG A 113 2.62 16.25 -16.54
C ARG A 113 2.88 16.35 -15.02
N GLY A 114 2.49 17.46 -14.39
CA GLY A 114 2.66 17.68 -12.94
C GLY A 114 4.07 18.05 -12.49
N VAL A 115 5.04 18.21 -13.42
CA VAL A 115 6.45 18.52 -13.13
C VAL A 115 6.61 19.76 -12.23
N GLY A 116 5.91 20.86 -12.54
CA GLY A 116 6.00 22.09 -11.75
C GLY A 116 5.50 21.92 -10.31
N SER A 117 4.40 21.19 -10.12
CA SER A 117 3.84 20.93 -8.78
C SER A 117 4.75 20.03 -7.95
N VAL A 118 5.37 19.01 -8.57
CA VAL A 118 6.33 18.14 -7.87
C VAL A 118 7.62 18.91 -7.53
N LEU A 119 8.14 19.71 -8.45
CA LEU A 119 9.30 20.56 -8.18
C LEU A 119 9.04 21.55 -7.03
N LEU A 120 7.87 22.19 -6.99
CA LEU A 120 7.47 23.09 -5.90
C LEU A 120 7.45 22.37 -4.56
N GLU A 121 6.85 21.19 -4.52
CA GLU A 121 6.72 20.36 -3.31
C GLU A 121 8.09 19.97 -2.72
N HIS A 122 9.02 19.50 -3.57
CA HIS A 122 10.38 19.18 -3.13
C HIS A 122 11.18 20.43 -2.75
N LEU A 123 11.01 21.53 -3.48
CA LEU A 123 11.68 22.78 -3.13
C LEU A 123 11.19 23.34 -1.79
N ALA A 124 9.88 23.27 -1.52
CA ALA A 124 9.30 23.68 -0.25
C ALA A 124 9.83 22.82 0.92
N ALA A 125 9.98 21.51 0.71
CA ALA A 125 10.62 20.64 1.70
C ALA A 125 12.08 21.05 1.98
N ALA A 126 12.87 21.27 0.92
CA ALA A 126 14.25 21.73 1.04
C ALA A 126 14.36 23.11 1.70
N ALA A 127 13.44 24.03 1.41
CA ALA A 127 13.40 25.36 2.00
C ALA A 127 13.12 25.33 3.52
N ARG A 128 12.18 24.48 3.96
CA ARG A 128 11.91 24.31 5.40
C ARG A 128 13.10 23.75 6.16
N GLU A 129 13.85 22.82 5.57
CA GLU A 129 15.10 22.31 6.14
C GLU A 129 16.13 23.42 6.36
N ARG A 130 16.02 24.52 5.61
CA ARG A 130 16.89 25.72 5.71
C ARG A 130 16.25 26.87 6.50
N GLY A 131 15.16 26.59 7.24
CA GLY A 131 14.50 27.54 8.12
C GLY A 131 13.59 28.56 7.41
N LEU A 132 13.22 28.34 6.14
CA LEU A 132 12.30 29.23 5.43
C LEU A 132 10.84 28.90 5.77
N ALA A 133 10.07 29.94 6.09
CA ALA A 133 8.64 29.83 6.39
C ALA A 133 7.76 30.15 5.19
N ARG A 134 8.22 31.02 4.26
CA ARG A 134 7.38 31.53 3.16
C ARG A 134 8.13 31.61 1.83
N PHE A 135 7.39 31.36 0.74
CA PHE A 135 7.82 31.72 -0.60
C PHE A 135 7.05 32.93 -1.14
N GLU A 136 7.74 33.75 -1.90
CA GLU A 136 7.17 34.84 -2.69
C GLU A 136 7.32 34.53 -4.18
N ALA A 137 6.25 34.65 -4.95
CA ALA A 137 6.27 34.41 -6.39
C ALA A 137 5.55 35.53 -7.15
N ASN A 138 6.21 36.06 -8.17
CA ASN A 138 5.60 37.00 -9.11
C ASN A 138 5.14 36.25 -10.37
N VAL A 139 3.90 36.50 -10.80
CA VAL A 139 3.28 35.83 -11.95
C VAL A 139 2.55 36.85 -12.81
N LEU A 140 2.77 36.82 -14.13
CA LEU A 140 1.98 37.64 -15.06
C LEU A 140 0.51 37.17 -15.09
N PRO A 141 -0.49 38.08 -15.15
CA PRO A 141 -1.91 37.72 -15.11
C PRO A 141 -2.35 36.73 -16.18
N ASP A 142 -1.72 36.76 -17.35
CA ASP A 142 -2.01 35.87 -18.47
C ASP A 142 -1.48 34.44 -18.27
N ASN A 143 -0.55 34.23 -17.33
CA ASN A 143 0.02 32.92 -17.04
C ASN A 143 -0.89 32.08 -16.11
N ARG A 144 -2.08 31.76 -16.61
CA ARG A 144 -3.08 30.95 -15.88
C ARG A 144 -2.56 29.57 -15.47
N LYS A 145 -1.60 29.01 -16.22
CA LYS A 145 -0.96 27.73 -15.92
C LYS A 145 -0.20 27.79 -14.60
N MET A 146 0.62 28.82 -14.39
CA MET A 146 1.35 28.99 -13.13
C MET A 146 0.45 29.33 -11.95
N THR A 147 -0.57 30.18 -12.15
CA THR A 147 -1.57 30.45 -11.11
C THR A 147 -2.26 29.17 -10.65
N LYS A 148 -2.55 28.24 -11.57
CA LYS A 148 -3.12 26.93 -11.26
C LYS A 148 -2.17 26.07 -10.42
N VAL A 149 -0.88 26.01 -10.77
CA VAL A 149 0.13 25.25 -10.00
C VAL A 149 0.15 25.70 -8.53
N PHE A 150 0.14 27.01 -8.26
CA PHE A 150 0.15 27.51 -6.88
C PHE A 150 -1.17 27.26 -6.14
N LYS A 151 -2.32 27.44 -6.81
CA LYS A 151 -3.63 27.11 -6.22
C LYS A 151 -3.75 25.63 -5.89
N GLU A 152 -3.22 24.76 -6.76
CA GLU A 152 -3.23 23.30 -6.58
C GLU A 152 -2.07 22.78 -5.71
N ALA A 153 -1.16 23.64 -5.25
CA ALA A 153 -0.12 23.25 -4.31
C ALA A 153 -0.65 23.11 -2.87
N GLY A 154 -1.85 23.64 -2.60
CA GLY A 154 -2.53 23.50 -1.30
C GLY A 154 -1.97 24.38 -0.17
N TYR A 155 -0.96 25.20 -0.45
CA TYR A 155 -0.46 26.22 0.48
C TYR A 155 -1.46 27.40 0.59
N ALA A 156 -1.51 28.04 1.75
CA ALA A 156 -2.26 29.27 1.91
C ALA A 156 -1.59 30.38 1.08
N ALA A 157 -2.20 30.71 -0.06
CA ALA A 157 -1.68 31.72 -0.99
C ALA A 157 -2.41 33.05 -0.79
N VAL A 158 -1.70 34.10 -0.35
CA VAL A 158 -2.22 35.47 -0.39
C VAL A 158 -1.90 36.06 -1.76
N GLN A 159 -2.94 36.48 -2.47
CA GLN A 159 -2.80 37.08 -3.79
C GLN A 159 -2.93 38.61 -3.68
N ARG A 160 -1.94 39.33 -4.20
CA ARG A 160 -2.01 40.79 -4.40
C ARG A 160 -1.77 41.12 -5.86
N PHE A 161 -2.46 42.15 -6.34
CA PHE A 161 -2.25 42.70 -7.67
C PHE A 161 -1.57 44.05 -7.52
N GLU A 162 -0.34 44.14 -7.99
CA GLU A 162 0.49 45.34 -7.88
C GLU A 162 1.30 45.48 -9.17
N ASP A 163 1.40 46.70 -9.72
CA ASP A 163 2.17 47.00 -10.94
C ASP A 163 1.93 46.07 -12.15
N GLY A 164 0.71 45.55 -12.30
CA GLY A 164 0.34 44.67 -13.42
C GLY A 164 0.81 43.22 -13.28
N ILE A 165 1.39 42.85 -12.14
CA ILE A 165 1.77 41.48 -11.78
C ILE A 165 0.92 40.95 -10.62
N ILE A 166 0.77 39.63 -10.58
CA ILE A 166 0.18 38.92 -9.46
C ILE A 166 1.31 38.47 -8.53
N GLN A 167 1.36 39.04 -7.33
CA GLN A 167 2.27 38.61 -6.27
C GLN A 167 1.55 37.57 -5.40
N LEU A 168 2.20 36.42 -5.20
CA LEU A 168 1.71 35.30 -4.40
C LEU A 168 2.66 35.07 -3.23
N THR A 169 2.14 35.08 -2.02
CA THR A 169 2.88 34.62 -0.82
C THR A 169 2.35 33.26 -0.39
N LEU A 170 3.22 32.25 -0.33
CA LEU A 170 2.90 30.87 0.04
C LEU A 170 3.49 30.57 1.42
N ASP A 171 2.64 30.20 2.38
CA ASP A 171 3.08 29.65 3.66
C ASP A 171 3.52 28.20 3.48
N LEU A 172 4.76 27.87 3.83
CA LEU A 172 5.33 26.53 3.65
C LEU A 172 4.95 25.56 4.76
N SER A 173 4.33 26.04 5.84
CA SER A 173 3.78 25.21 6.90
C SER A 173 2.72 24.28 6.31
N PRO A 174 2.86 22.95 6.47
CA PRO A 174 1.90 22.02 5.90
C PRO A 174 0.55 22.20 6.60
N THR A 175 -0.47 22.58 5.83
CA THR A 175 -1.87 22.59 6.24
C THR A 175 -2.52 21.23 5.96
N GLU A 176 -3.61 20.89 6.64
CA GLU A 176 -4.40 19.68 6.34
C GLU A 176 -4.76 19.61 4.85
N THR A 177 -5.22 20.73 4.28
CA THR A 177 -5.55 20.86 2.86
C THR A 177 -4.34 20.58 1.95
N SER A 178 -3.15 21.09 2.28
CA SER A 178 -1.93 20.83 1.49
C SER A 178 -1.57 19.34 1.48
N VAL A 179 -1.68 18.68 2.64
CA VAL A 179 -1.39 17.25 2.78
C VAL A 179 -2.40 16.43 1.99
N GLU A 180 -3.70 16.73 2.07
CA GLU A 180 -4.72 16.03 1.30
C GLU A 180 -4.52 16.14 -0.22
N VAL A 181 -4.19 17.35 -0.70
CA VAL A 181 -3.97 17.60 -2.13
C VAL A 181 -2.73 16.85 -2.63
N MET A 182 -1.64 16.87 -1.86
CA MET A 182 -0.43 16.11 -2.15
C MET A 182 -0.73 14.60 -2.22
N ALA A 183 -1.42 14.05 -1.22
CA ALA A 183 -1.79 12.64 -1.18
C ALA A 183 -2.71 12.24 -2.35
N ALA A 184 -3.66 13.09 -2.73
CA ALA A 184 -4.55 12.85 -3.86
C ALA A 184 -3.83 12.92 -5.22
N ARG A 185 -2.81 13.78 -5.35
CA ARG A 185 -1.93 13.81 -6.53
C ARG A 185 -1.08 12.55 -6.61
N GLU A 186 -0.42 12.18 -5.53
CA GLU A 186 0.38 10.96 -5.41
C GLU A 186 -0.44 9.73 -5.80
N HIS A 187 -1.62 9.56 -5.20
CA HIS A 187 -2.54 8.46 -5.50
C HIS A 187 -2.88 8.36 -6.99
N ARG A 188 -3.26 9.49 -7.61
CA ARG A 188 -3.63 9.52 -9.03
C ARG A 188 -2.44 9.22 -9.95
N ALA A 189 -1.25 9.72 -9.63
CA ALA A 189 -0.04 9.47 -10.40
C ALA A 189 0.38 7.98 -10.33
N GLU A 190 0.42 7.41 -9.13
CA GLU A 190 0.79 6.02 -8.88
C GLU A 190 -0.21 5.04 -9.50
N SER A 191 -1.50 5.28 -9.31
CA SER A 191 -2.56 4.47 -9.92
C SER A 191 -2.42 4.44 -11.45
N ARG A 192 -2.14 5.58 -12.09
CA ARG A 192 -1.89 5.64 -13.55
C ARG A 192 -0.60 4.93 -13.96
N SER A 193 0.45 5.02 -13.15
CA SER A 193 1.72 4.33 -13.39
C SER A 193 1.52 2.81 -13.46
N ILE A 194 0.78 2.25 -12.49
CA ILE A 194 0.43 0.82 -12.50
C ILE A 194 -0.54 0.48 -13.63
N ARG A 195 -1.50 1.36 -13.94
CA ARG A 195 -2.42 1.16 -15.07
C ARG A 195 -1.69 0.99 -16.40
N ARG A 196 -0.61 1.74 -16.65
CA ARG A 196 0.22 1.60 -17.86
C ARG A 196 0.86 0.21 -18.00
N LEU A 197 1.14 -0.46 -16.88
CA LEU A 197 1.67 -1.83 -16.87
C LEU A 197 0.59 -2.87 -17.14
N LEU A 198 -0.61 -2.66 -16.58
CA LEU A 198 -1.71 -3.64 -16.62
C LEU A 198 -2.63 -3.49 -17.84
N HIS A 199 -2.62 -2.33 -18.51
CA HIS A 199 -3.42 -2.04 -19.71
C HIS A 199 -2.52 -1.62 -20.89
N PRO A 200 -1.51 -2.42 -21.28
CA PRO A 200 -0.67 -2.09 -22.43
C PRO A 200 -1.45 -2.29 -23.73
N ALA A 201 -1.26 -1.41 -24.71
CA ALA A 201 -1.76 -1.60 -26.06
C ALA A 201 -0.87 -2.52 -26.90
N SER A 202 0.41 -2.68 -26.54
CA SER A 202 1.36 -3.57 -27.24
C SER A 202 2.41 -4.16 -26.29
N VAL A 203 2.89 -5.37 -26.60
CA VAL A 203 3.86 -6.10 -25.75
C VAL A 203 5.03 -6.63 -26.58
N ALA A 204 6.27 -6.29 -26.20
CA ALA A 204 7.47 -6.94 -26.72
C ALA A 204 7.95 -8.05 -25.77
N VAL A 205 8.33 -9.21 -26.33
CA VAL A 205 8.88 -10.34 -25.55
C VAL A 205 10.34 -10.54 -25.93
N ILE A 206 11.23 -10.05 -25.06
CA ILE A 206 12.67 -10.02 -25.27
C ILE A 206 13.29 -11.27 -24.67
N GLY A 207 13.99 -12.04 -25.50
CA GLY A 207 14.40 -13.40 -25.16
C GLY A 207 13.36 -14.46 -25.57
N ALA A 208 12.40 -14.09 -26.42
CA ALA A 208 11.54 -15.07 -27.10
C ALA A 208 12.42 -16.07 -27.87
N SER A 209 12.07 -17.36 -27.82
CA SER A 209 12.90 -18.41 -28.40
C SER A 209 12.09 -19.53 -29.05
N ARG A 210 12.70 -20.19 -30.05
CA ARG A 210 12.15 -21.41 -30.66
C ARG A 210 12.33 -22.65 -29.76
N VAL A 211 13.23 -22.56 -28.78
CA VAL A 211 13.49 -23.64 -27.82
C VAL A 211 12.26 -23.84 -26.94
N SER A 212 11.72 -25.07 -26.96
CA SER A 212 10.58 -25.45 -26.15
C SER A 212 10.84 -25.20 -24.66
N HIS A 213 9.86 -24.63 -23.96
CA HIS A 213 9.90 -24.39 -22.51
C HIS A 213 10.95 -23.38 -22.03
N SER A 214 11.59 -22.63 -22.93
CA SER A 214 12.36 -21.45 -22.52
C SER A 214 11.43 -20.36 -21.95
N VAL A 215 11.93 -19.56 -21.02
CA VAL A 215 11.16 -18.51 -20.31
C VAL A 215 10.44 -17.58 -21.29
N GLY A 216 11.17 -17.00 -22.26
CA GLY A 216 10.58 -16.09 -23.24
C GLY A 216 9.60 -16.77 -24.19
N GLN A 217 9.79 -18.05 -24.52
CA GLN A 217 8.79 -18.80 -25.30
C GLN A 217 7.51 -19.02 -24.50
N THR A 218 7.62 -19.39 -23.22
CA THR A 218 6.47 -19.61 -22.35
C THR A 218 5.62 -18.34 -22.23
N VAL A 219 6.24 -17.18 -21.96
CA VAL A 219 5.50 -15.91 -21.90
C VAL A 219 4.83 -15.58 -23.24
N LEU A 220 5.54 -15.75 -24.36
CA LEU A 220 4.96 -15.52 -25.69
C LEU A 220 3.73 -16.41 -25.93
N ARG A 221 3.83 -17.71 -25.64
CA ARG A 221 2.70 -18.64 -25.79
C ARG A 221 1.53 -18.31 -24.87
N ASN A 222 1.82 -17.87 -23.64
CA ASN A 222 0.79 -17.48 -22.69
C ASN A 222 0.05 -16.21 -23.12
N LEU A 223 0.75 -15.20 -23.66
CA LEU A 223 0.14 -14.00 -24.25
C LEU A 223 -0.79 -14.36 -25.41
N LEU A 224 -0.32 -15.21 -26.32
CA LEU A 224 -1.11 -15.65 -27.47
C LEU A 224 -2.30 -16.52 -27.05
N GLY A 225 -2.10 -17.46 -26.11
CA GLY A 225 -3.14 -18.35 -25.62
C GLY A 225 -4.18 -17.66 -24.74
N ALA A 226 -3.88 -16.49 -24.20
CA ALA A 226 -4.84 -15.64 -23.49
C ALA A 226 -5.69 -14.77 -24.44
N ASP A 227 -5.39 -14.77 -25.74
CA ASP A 227 -5.96 -13.87 -26.73
C ASP A 227 -5.75 -12.38 -26.38
N PHE A 228 -4.50 -12.01 -26.03
CA PHE A 228 -4.14 -10.60 -25.80
C PHE A 228 -4.60 -9.74 -26.99
N THR A 229 -5.30 -8.66 -26.67
CA THR A 229 -6.02 -7.85 -27.67
C THR A 229 -5.13 -6.95 -28.51
N GLY A 230 -3.91 -6.65 -28.03
CA GLY A 230 -2.91 -5.85 -28.73
C GLY A 230 -1.87 -6.71 -29.49
N PRO A 231 -1.01 -6.08 -30.31
CA PRO A 231 0.08 -6.79 -30.97
C PRO A 231 1.15 -7.27 -29.99
N VAL A 232 1.70 -8.45 -30.30
CA VAL A 232 2.81 -9.08 -29.56
C VAL A 232 4.04 -9.17 -30.46
N TYR A 233 5.18 -8.67 -29.99
CA TYR A 233 6.43 -8.61 -30.74
C TYR A 233 7.53 -9.47 -30.10
N PRO A 234 7.77 -10.70 -30.61
CA PRO A 234 8.93 -11.48 -30.23
C PRO A 234 10.24 -10.77 -30.64
N VAL A 235 11.20 -10.66 -29.73
CA VAL A 235 12.54 -10.16 -30.02
C VAL A 235 13.56 -11.29 -29.86
N HIS A 236 14.23 -11.61 -30.96
CA HIS A 236 15.22 -12.67 -31.08
C HIS A 236 16.31 -12.27 -32.09
N PRO A 237 17.61 -12.45 -31.80
CA PRO A 237 18.71 -11.96 -32.65
C PRO A 237 18.70 -12.52 -34.08
N GLU A 238 18.40 -13.81 -34.26
CA GLU A 238 18.49 -14.48 -35.57
C GLU A 238 17.16 -14.98 -36.15
N ALA A 239 16.18 -15.33 -35.32
CA ALA A 239 14.96 -15.95 -35.79
C ALA A 239 14.06 -14.94 -36.51
N HIS A 240 13.56 -15.30 -37.69
CA HIS A 240 12.58 -14.48 -38.42
C HIS A 240 11.15 -14.59 -37.84
N ALA A 241 10.86 -15.68 -37.13
CA ALA A 241 9.59 -15.88 -36.45
C ALA A 241 9.75 -16.79 -35.22
N VAL A 242 8.93 -16.55 -34.21
CA VAL A 242 8.82 -17.38 -33.00
C VAL A 242 7.35 -17.66 -32.74
N ALA A 243 6.98 -18.92 -32.54
CA ALA A 243 5.58 -19.36 -32.36
C ALA A 243 4.62 -18.88 -33.47
N GLY A 244 5.12 -18.74 -34.71
CA GLY A 244 4.34 -18.26 -35.86
C GLY A 244 4.21 -16.73 -35.95
N VAL A 245 4.72 -15.98 -34.98
CA VAL A 245 4.68 -14.51 -34.96
C VAL A 245 6.01 -13.94 -35.47
N ARG A 246 5.95 -12.85 -36.25
CA ARG A 246 7.11 -12.16 -36.80
C ARG A 246 8.04 -11.70 -35.67
N ALA A 247 9.31 -12.08 -35.74
CA ALA A 247 10.31 -11.68 -34.76
C ALA A 247 11.23 -10.56 -35.31
N TYR A 248 11.71 -9.73 -34.39
CA TYR A 248 12.63 -8.60 -34.64
C TYR A 248 13.96 -8.84 -33.94
N ARG A 249 15.06 -8.28 -34.45
CA ARG A 249 16.39 -8.52 -33.84
C ARG A 249 16.59 -7.72 -32.56
N ALA A 250 16.00 -6.53 -32.52
CA ALA A 250 16.07 -5.60 -31.41
C ALA A 250 14.72 -4.92 -31.23
N VAL A 251 14.46 -4.41 -30.02
CA VAL A 251 13.22 -3.67 -29.70
C VAL A 251 13.11 -2.41 -30.57
N ALA A 252 14.24 -1.76 -30.86
CA ALA A 252 14.30 -0.58 -31.70
C ALA A 252 13.91 -0.81 -33.17
N GLU A 253 13.96 -2.06 -33.67
CA GLU A 253 13.56 -2.41 -35.04
C GLU A 253 12.05 -2.62 -35.20
N ILE A 254 11.30 -2.67 -34.08
CA ILE A 254 9.85 -2.80 -34.13
C ILE A 254 9.29 -1.50 -34.73
N PRO A 255 8.47 -1.55 -35.79
CA PRO A 255 7.97 -0.35 -36.45
C PRO A 255 6.98 0.41 -35.57
N ASP A 256 6.13 -0.30 -34.85
CA ASP A 256 5.07 0.26 -34.01
C ASP A 256 5.56 0.60 -32.60
N GLU A 257 4.75 1.36 -31.85
CA GLU A 257 5.00 1.68 -30.45
C GLU A 257 4.95 0.42 -29.56
N VAL A 258 5.76 0.42 -28.50
CA VAL A 258 5.86 -0.70 -27.54
C VAL A 258 5.56 -0.16 -26.14
N ASP A 259 4.41 -0.52 -25.56
CA ASP A 259 4.05 -0.05 -24.22
C ASP A 259 4.76 -0.83 -23.11
N LEU A 260 4.82 -2.16 -23.25
CA LEU A 260 5.35 -3.07 -22.23
C LEU A 260 6.40 -4.01 -22.84
N ALA A 261 7.53 -4.18 -22.15
CA ALA A 261 8.55 -5.17 -22.52
C ALA A 261 8.71 -6.25 -21.44
N VAL A 262 8.53 -7.50 -21.82
CA VAL A 262 8.87 -8.66 -20.98
C VAL A 262 10.32 -9.05 -21.26
N VAL A 263 11.16 -9.05 -20.23
CA VAL A 263 12.61 -9.29 -20.31
C VAL A 263 12.96 -10.67 -19.76
N ALA A 264 13.25 -11.60 -20.67
CA ALA A 264 13.58 -13.00 -20.41
C ALA A 264 14.96 -13.38 -21.00
N VAL A 265 15.96 -12.53 -20.77
CA VAL A 265 17.37 -12.73 -21.18
C VAL A 265 18.26 -12.84 -19.94
N PRO A 266 19.47 -13.43 -20.03
CA PRO A 266 20.39 -13.50 -18.88
C PRO A 266 20.65 -12.11 -18.26
N SER A 267 20.84 -12.05 -16.93
CA SER A 267 20.99 -10.77 -16.20
C SER A 267 22.11 -9.88 -16.76
N SER A 268 23.17 -10.47 -17.30
CA SER A 268 24.27 -9.75 -17.97
C SER A 268 23.86 -8.96 -19.21
N ALA A 269 22.79 -9.37 -19.91
CA ALA A 269 22.27 -8.70 -21.10
C ALA A 269 21.11 -7.73 -20.79
N VAL A 270 20.63 -7.67 -19.55
CA VAL A 270 19.46 -6.85 -19.19
C VAL A 270 19.75 -5.36 -19.33
N GLN A 271 20.97 -4.90 -19.02
CA GLN A 271 21.32 -3.48 -19.15
C GLN A 271 21.18 -2.96 -20.59
N ASP A 272 21.69 -3.70 -21.57
CA ASP A 272 21.57 -3.35 -22.99
C ASP A 272 20.11 -3.32 -23.45
N VAL A 273 19.29 -4.25 -22.93
CA VAL A 273 17.86 -4.29 -23.21
C VAL A 273 17.14 -3.06 -22.66
N ILE A 274 17.44 -2.62 -21.44
CA ILE A 274 16.83 -1.42 -20.86
C ILE A 274 17.17 -0.20 -21.73
N ALA A 275 18.41 -0.06 -22.19
CA ALA A 275 18.81 1.05 -23.05
C ALA A 275 18.03 1.08 -24.37
N GLN A 276 17.78 -0.09 -24.98
CA GLN A 276 16.94 -0.20 -26.17
C GLN A 276 15.47 0.15 -25.87
N CYS A 277 14.92 -0.33 -24.75
CA CYS A 277 13.56 -0.01 -24.33
C CYS A 277 13.38 1.48 -24.05
N ALA A 278 14.38 2.12 -23.42
CA ALA A 278 14.40 3.56 -23.17
C ALA A 278 14.39 4.34 -24.50
N ALA A 279 15.22 3.96 -25.46
CA ALA A 279 15.26 4.60 -26.78
C ALA A 279 13.96 4.41 -27.57
N LYS A 280 13.25 3.29 -27.36
CA LYS A 280 11.94 3.01 -27.96
C LYS A 280 10.77 3.70 -27.23
N GLY A 281 11.00 4.28 -26.05
CA GLY A 281 9.94 4.94 -25.27
C GLY A 281 8.99 3.98 -24.55
N VAL A 282 9.46 2.76 -24.22
CA VAL A 282 8.67 1.78 -23.48
C VAL A 282 8.22 2.35 -22.14
N HIS A 283 7.00 2.04 -21.69
CA HIS A 283 6.48 2.55 -20.41
C HIS A 283 6.86 1.67 -19.21
N GLY A 284 7.03 0.37 -19.43
CA GLY A 284 7.33 -0.55 -18.34
C GLY A 284 8.03 -1.84 -18.74
N LEU A 285 8.71 -2.41 -17.76
CA LEU A 285 9.50 -3.62 -17.88
C LEU A 285 8.95 -4.69 -16.94
N VAL A 286 8.71 -5.89 -17.46
CA VAL A 286 8.49 -7.11 -16.66
C VAL A 286 9.74 -7.96 -16.73
N VAL A 287 10.59 -7.87 -15.71
CA VAL A 287 11.88 -8.58 -15.67
C VAL A 287 11.68 -9.92 -14.97
N VAL A 288 11.44 -10.95 -15.77
CA VAL A 288 11.26 -12.33 -15.31
C VAL A 288 12.60 -12.96 -14.91
N SER A 289 13.67 -12.46 -15.50
CA SER A 289 15.04 -12.98 -15.37
C SER A 289 15.55 -12.90 -13.92
N SER A 290 16.18 -13.98 -13.46
CA SER A 290 16.94 -14.04 -12.20
C SER A 290 18.41 -13.69 -12.43
N GLY A 291 19.22 -13.72 -11.37
CA GLY A 291 20.64 -13.35 -11.37
C GLY A 291 20.91 -11.96 -10.76
N PHE A 292 20.03 -11.46 -9.90
CA PHE A 292 20.09 -10.11 -9.32
C PHE A 292 20.38 -10.16 -7.81
N ALA A 293 19.75 -9.32 -7.00
CA ALA A 293 20.08 -9.14 -5.58
C ALA A 293 19.95 -10.42 -4.73
N GLU A 294 19.25 -11.44 -5.22
CA GLU A 294 19.18 -12.78 -4.62
C GLU A 294 20.51 -13.55 -4.72
N MET A 295 21.42 -13.14 -5.60
CA MET A 295 22.75 -13.75 -5.81
C MET A 295 23.87 -13.08 -5.02
N GLY A 296 23.55 -12.12 -4.15
CA GLY A 296 24.53 -11.39 -3.33
C GLY A 296 24.84 -9.98 -3.84
N GLU A 297 26.01 -9.45 -3.49
CA GLU A 297 26.29 -8.01 -3.62
C GLU A 297 26.45 -7.53 -5.07
N THR A 298 27.09 -8.33 -5.92
CA THR A 298 27.22 -8.01 -7.36
C THR A 298 25.85 -7.93 -8.03
N GLY A 299 24.97 -8.89 -7.73
CA GLY A 299 23.60 -8.88 -8.22
C GLY A 299 22.76 -7.74 -7.64
N ARG A 300 23.04 -7.29 -6.40
CA ARG A 300 22.41 -6.13 -5.78
C ARG A 300 22.76 -4.83 -6.50
N SER A 301 24.03 -4.63 -6.84
CA SER A 301 24.46 -3.49 -7.67
C SER A 301 23.76 -3.52 -9.03
N ALA A 302 23.72 -4.69 -9.69
CA ALA A 302 23.05 -4.83 -10.99
C ALA A 302 21.54 -4.52 -10.90
N GLN A 303 20.88 -4.89 -9.80
CA GLN A 303 19.47 -4.57 -9.56
C GLN A 303 19.24 -3.07 -9.34
N GLN A 304 20.11 -2.43 -8.56
CA GLN A 304 20.05 -0.97 -8.34
C GLN A 304 20.26 -0.22 -9.66
N ASP A 305 21.19 -0.68 -10.50
CA ASP A 305 21.43 -0.12 -11.83
C ASP A 305 20.22 -0.28 -12.75
N LEU A 306 19.60 -1.47 -12.77
CA LEU A 306 18.37 -1.75 -13.52
C LEU A 306 17.27 -0.74 -13.16
N VAL A 307 16.98 -0.56 -11.88
CA VAL A 307 15.92 0.33 -11.41
C VAL A 307 16.27 1.79 -11.72
N ARG A 308 17.49 2.22 -11.41
CA ARG A 308 17.96 3.59 -11.65
C ARG A 308 17.84 3.98 -13.13
N VAL A 309 18.34 3.14 -14.03
CA VAL A 309 18.30 3.42 -15.48
C VAL A 309 16.85 3.40 -15.99
N ALA A 310 16.02 2.47 -15.52
CA ALA A 310 14.62 2.42 -15.91
C ALA A 310 13.86 3.69 -15.49
N ARG A 311 13.95 4.08 -14.21
CA ARG A 311 13.26 5.25 -13.68
C ARG A 311 13.75 6.55 -14.28
N ALA A 312 15.06 6.67 -14.51
CA ALA A 312 15.60 7.84 -15.21
C ALA A 312 14.88 8.01 -16.55
N ASN A 313 14.64 6.94 -17.29
CA ASN A 313 14.01 6.99 -18.62
C ASN A 313 12.47 6.90 -18.59
N GLY A 314 11.83 7.19 -17.47
CA GLY A 314 10.36 7.21 -17.40
C GLY A 314 9.69 5.84 -17.26
N MET A 315 10.47 4.76 -17.11
CA MET A 315 9.97 3.38 -17.04
C MET A 315 9.75 2.90 -15.60
N ARG A 316 8.77 2.00 -15.45
CA ARG A 316 8.56 1.21 -14.22
C ARG A 316 9.04 -0.22 -14.38
N VAL A 317 9.45 -0.85 -13.28
CA VAL A 317 9.96 -2.24 -13.28
C VAL A 317 9.13 -3.13 -12.36
N VAL A 318 8.57 -4.20 -12.94
CA VAL A 318 8.06 -5.36 -12.20
C VAL A 318 9.17 -6.41 -12.16
N GLY A 319 9.53 -6.88 -10.96
CA GLY A 319 10.67 -7.77 -10.75
C GLY A 319 11.91 -7.07 -10.18
N PRO A 320 13.12 -7.56 -10.48
CA PRO A 320 13.43 -8.75 -11.29
C PRO A 320 13.03 -10.06 -10.59
N ASN A 321 13.37 -11.21 -11.20
CA ASN A 321 13.10 -12.54 -10.65
C ASN A 321 11.61 -12.74 -10.27
N CYS A 322 10.72 -12.31 -11.16
CA CYS A 322 9.28 -12.35 -10.94
C CYS A 322 8.59 -13.40 -11.80
N LEU A 323 7.33 -13.72 -11.47
CA LEU A 323 6.50 -14.56 -12.32
C LEU A 323 5.94 -13.81 -13.55
N GLY A 324 5.77 -12.50 -13.43
CA GLY A 324 5.13 -11.63 -14.41
C GLY A 324 3.78 -11.07 -13.94
N ILE A 325 2.99 -10.56 -14.89
CA ILE A 325 1.72 -9.87 -14.64
C ILE A 325 0.58 -10.41 -15.52
N ALA A 326 -0.66 -10.20 -15.07
CA ALA A 326 -1.86 -10.52 -15.85
C ALA A 326 -3.01 -9.55 -15.59
N ASN A 327 -3.88 -9.39 -16.60
CA ASN A 327 -5.12 -8.63 -16.54
C ASN A 327 -6.20 -9.40 -17.31
N THR A 328 -7.29 -9.75 -16.63
CA THR A 328 -8.38 -10.58 -17.16
C THR A 328 -9.50 -9.75 -17.81
N ASP A 329 -9.36 -8.43 -17.88
CA ASP A 329 -10.32 -7.57 -18.57
C ASP A 329 -10.48 -8.03 -20.04
N PRO A 330 -11.71 -8.28 -20.54
CA PRO A 330 -11.94 -8.71 -21.91
C PRO A 330 -11.41 -7.75 -22.98
N ALA A 331 -11.25 -6.47 -22.64
CA ALA A 331 -10.67 -5.45 -23.51
C ALA A 331 -9.13 -5.47 -23.53
N VAL A 332 -8.49 -6.26 -22.66
CA VAL A 332 -7.02 -6.35 -22.55
C VAL A 332 -6.55 -7.79 -22.77
N ARG A 333 -6.99 -8.74 -21.93
CA ARG A 333 -6.62 -10.17 -21.94
C ARG A 333 -5.11 -10.44 -21.84
N LEU A 334 -4.45 -9.80 -20.88
CA LEU A 334 -3.00 -9.89 -20.70
C LEU A 334 -2.61 -11.12 -19.86
N ASN A 335 -1.77 -12.00 -20.41
CA ASN A 335 -1.00 -13.00 -19.64
C ASN A 335 0.51 -12.87 -19.93
N ALA A 336 1.13 -11.81 -19.42
CA ALA A 336 2.57 -11.60 -19.50
C ALA A 336 3.30 -12.27 -18.32
N SER A 337 3.05 -13.57 -18.13
CA SER A 337 3.59 -14.34 -16.99
C SER A 337 4.02 -15.75 -17.39
N LEU A 338 4.71 -16.45 -16.48
CA LEU A 338 5.04 -17.87 -16.64
C LEU A 338 3.92 -18.81 -16.18
N ALA A 339 2.77 -18.28 -15.75
CA ALA A 339 1.65 -19.10 -15.30
C ALA A 339 0.92 -19.73 -16.50
N PRO A 340 0.85 -21.07 -16.59
CA PRO A 340 0.20 -21.74 -17.72
C PRO A 340 -1.32 -21.62 -17.68
N VAL A 341 -1.88 -21.41 -16.48
CA VAL A 341 -3.33 -21.26 -16.27
C VAL A 341 -3.54 -19.97 -15.49
N LEU A 342 -4.33 -19.07 -16.08
CA LEU A 342 -4.90 -17.96 -15.35
C LEU A 342 -6.30 -18.33 -14.86
N PRO A 343 -6.68 -17.92 -13.64
CA PRO A 343 -8.07 -17.93 -13.22
C PRO A 343 -8.94 -17.12 -14.19
N TYR A 344 -10.23 -17.46 -14.22
CA TYR A 344 -11.23 -16.67 -14.95
C TYR A 344 -11.26 -15.23 -14.45
N ARG A 345 -11.92 -14.33 -15.20
CA ARG A 345 -12.17 -12.99 -14.69
C ARG A 345 -13.01 -13.07 -13.42
N GLY A 346 -12.68 -12.20 -12.48
CA GLY A 346 -13.43 -11.99 -11.27
C GLY A 346 -12.95 -10.74 -10.55
N PRO A 347 -13.43 -10.50 -9.33
CA PRO A 347 -13.27 -9.20 -8.71
C PRO A 347 -12.03 -9.12 -7.80
N VAL A 348 -11.15 -10.12 -7.82
CA VAL A 348 -10.02 -10.20 -6.88
C VAL A 348 -8.73 -9.67 -7.49
N GLY A 349 -8.15 -8.64 -6.89
CA GLY A 349 -6.79 -8.19 -7.21
C GLY A 349 -5.78 -9.00 -6.41
N PHE A 350 -4.70 -9.48 -7.02
CA PHE A 350 -3.74 -10.33 -6.33
C PHE A 350 -2.27 -9.91 -6.54
N PHE A 351 -1.59 -9.65 -5.43
CA PHE A 351 -0.16 -9.32 -5.38
C PHE A 351 0.62 -10.43 -4.69
N SER A 352 1.69 -10.90 -5.34
CA SER A 352 2.61 -11.91 -4.78
C SER A 352 4.06 -11.46 -4.88
N GLN A 353 4.84 -11.68 -3.83
CA GLN A 353 6.30 -11.53 -3.88
C GLN A 353 7.03 -12.83 -4.27
N SER A 354 6.33 -13.98 -4.29
CA SER A 354 6.94 -15.26 -4.64
C SER A 354 6.64 -15.67 -6.09
N GLY A 355 7.69 -16.02 -6.83
CA GLY A 355 7.60 -16.50 -8.21
C GLY A 355 7.11 -17.95 -8.33
N ALA A 356 7.86 -18.91 -7.77
CA ALA A 356 7.53 -20.34 -7.86
C ALA A 356 6.19 -20.69 -7.18
N LEU A 357 5.93 -20.11 -6.02
CA LEU A 357 4.67 -20.30 -5.32
C LEU A 357 3.51 -19.61 -6.07
N GLY A 358 3.78 -18.53 -6.79
CA GLY A 358 2.78 -17.80 -7.59
C GLY A 358 2.08 -18.68 -8.63
N ILE A 359 2.80 -19.60 -9.29
CA ILE A 359 2.20 -20.54 -10.25
C ILE A 359 1.20 -21.46 -9.54
N ALA A 360 1.62 -22.09 -8.43
CA ALA A 360 0.77 -22.97 -7.66
C ALA A 360 -0.44 -22.23 -7.07
N ILE A 361 -0.25 -20.98 -6.65
CA ILE A 361 -1.32 -20.12 -6.16
C ILE A 361 -2.33 -19.86 -7.28
N LEU A 362 -1.90 -19.45 -8.47
CA LEU A 362 -2.80 -19.17 -9.59
C LEU A 362 -3.56 -20.42 -10.05
N GLN A 363 -2.89 -21.57 -10.10
CA GLN A 363 -3.54 -22.84 -10.40
C GLN A 363 -4.62 -23.17 -9.36
N ARG A 364 -4.30 -23.11 -8.05
CA ARG A 364 -5.27 -23.35 -6.98
C ARG A 364 -6.42 -22.34 -6.98
N THR A 365 -6.13 -21.09 -7.32
CA THR A 365 -7.12 -20.03 -7.48
C THR A 365 -8.12 -20.39 -8.58
N ALA A 366 -7.62 -20.86 -9.74
CA ALA A 366 -8.43 -21.32 -10.85
C ALA A 366 -9.26 -22.58 -10.51
N GLU A 367 -8.65 -23.57 -9.86
CA GLU A 367 -9.32 -24.80 -9.40
C GLU A 367 -10.47 -24.51 -8.43
N ARG A 368 -10.31 -23.50 -7.56
CA ARG A 368 -11.35 -23.04 -6.64
C ARG A 368 -12.44 -22.21 -7.30
N GLY A 369 -12.29 -21.82 -8.57
CA GLY A 369 -13.22 -20.93 -9.27
C GLY A 369 -13.19 -19.48 -8.78
N LEU A 370 -12.13 -19.07 -8.07
CA LEU A 370 -11.94 -17.70 -7.61
C LEU A 370 -11.39 -16.86 -8.77
N GLY A 371 -12.22 -16.05 -9.41
CA GLY A 371 -11.77 -15.20 -10.51
C GLY A 371 -10.90 -14.01 -10.07
N LEU A 372 -9.95 -13.62 -10.91
CA LEU A 372 -9.05 -12.48 -10.70
C LEU A 372 -9.41 -11.32 -11.61
N SER A 373 -9.15 -10.09 -11.17
CA SER A 373 -9.18 -8.88 -12.00
C SER A 373 -7.79 -8.63 -12.59
N THR A 374 -6.80 -8.52 -11.71
CA THR A 374 -5.39 -8.31 -12.08
C THR A 374 -4.48 -9.10 -11.16
N PHE A 375 -3.36 -9.58 -11.69
CA PHE A 375 -2.32 -10.28 -10.94
C PHE A 375 -0.95 -9.64 -11.19
N ILE A 376 -0.18 -9.43 -10.13
CA ILE A 376 1.22 -9.02 -10.21
C ILE A 376 2.08 -9.88 -9.30
N SER A 377 3.11 -10.50 -9.87
CA SER A 377 4.24 -11.01 -9.11
C SER A 377 5.39 -10.00 -9.14
N ALA A 378 5.80 -9.50 -7.98
CA ALA A 378 6.86 -8.50 -7.89
C ALA A 378 8.28 -9.09 -7.82
N GLY A 379 8.41 -10.40 -7.59
CA GLY A 379 9.72 -11.04 -7.36
C GLY A 379 10.50 -10.30 -6.28
N ASN A 380 11.73 -9.89 -6.61
CA ASN A 380 12.60 -9.13 -5.72
C ASN A 380 12.04 -7.75 -5.29
N ARG A 381 10.98 -7.27 -5.95
CA ARG A 381 10.29 -6.00 -5.65
C ARG A 381 11.27 -4.83 -5.62
N ALA A 382 12.01 -4.66 -6.71
CA ALA A 382 13.03 -3.61 -6.81
C ALA A 382 12.42 -2.22 -7.10
N ASP A 383 11.25 -2.14 -7.72
CA ASP A 383 10.54 -0.88 -7.99
C ASP A 383 9.04 -0.97 -7.65
N VAL A 384 8.24 -1.69 -8.45
CA VAL A 384 6.79 -1.83 -8.21
C VAL A 384 6.54 -2.65 -6.94
N SER A 385 5.66 -2.15 -6.08
CA SER A 385 5.40 -2.67 -4.74
C SER A 385 3.90 -2.78 -4.42
N GLY A 386 3.57 -3.48 -3.34
CA GLY A 386 2.19 -3.57 -2.84
C GLY A 386 1.55 -2.21 -2.53
N ASN A 387 2.35 -1.18 -2.19
CA ASN A 387 1.85 0.18 -1.98
C ASN A 387 1.26 0.77 -3.28
N ASP A 388 1.91 0.50 -4.40
CA ASP A 388 1.49 1.00 -5.70
C ASP A 388 0.20 0.31 -6.16
N LEU A 389 0.13 -1.00 -5.93
CA LEU A 389 -1.04 -1.83 -6.22
C LEU A 389 -2.26 -1.44 -5.37
N LEU A 390 -2.09 -1.15 -4.08
CA LEU A 390 -3.19 -0.69 -3.24
C LEU A 390 -3.80 0.63 -3.77
N GLN A 391 -2.96 1.55 -4.26
CA GLN A 391 -3.44 2.79 -4.86
C GLN A 391 -4.13 2.56 -6.21
N TYR A 392 -3.65 1.62 -7.03
CA TYR A 392 -4.34 1.21 -8.24
C TYR A 392 -5.71 0.60 -7.93
N TRP A 393 -5.76 -0.40 -7.04
CA TRP A 393 -6.99 -1.11 -6.69
C TRP A 393 -7.98 -0.26 -5.93
N GLU A 394 -7.57 0.75 -5.18
CA GLU A 394 -8.48 1.72 -4.60
C GLU A 394 -9.37 2.38 -5.68
N ALA A 395 -8.78 2.75 -6.82
CA ALA A 395 -9.48 3.40 -7.93
C ALA A 395 -10.10 2.42 -8.95
N ASP A 396 -9.66 1.16 -9.01
CA ASP A 396 -10.13 0.18 -10.00
C ASP A 396 -11.52 -0.38 -9.65
N PRO A 397 -12.58 -0.09 -10.41
CA PRO A 397 -13.91 -0.63 -10.13
C PRO A 397 -14.01 -2.15 -10.33
N SER A 398 -13.09 -2.75 -11.10
CA SER A 398 -13.10 -4.19 -11.36
C SER A 398 -12.60 -5.01 -10.17
N THR A 399 -11.88 -4.38 -9.23
CA THR A 399 -11.39 -5.02 -8.02
C THR A 399 -12.28 -4.67 -6.83
N THR A 400 -12.90 -5.67 -6.21
CA THR A 400 -13.70 -5.51 -4.98
C THR A 400 -13.05 -6.14 -3.76
N ALA A 401 -12.12 -7.09 -3.94
CA ALA A 401 -11.34 -7.69 -2.85
C ALA A 401 -9.87 -7.82 -3.26
N VAL A 402 -8.97 -7.73 -2.27
CA VAL A 402 -7.52 -7.75 -2.48
C VAL A 402 -6.89 -8.92 -1.74
N MET A 403 -6.02 -9.66 -2.41
CA MET A 403 -5.13 -10.66 -1.82
C MET A 403 -3.69 -10.17 -1.85
N LEU A 404 -2.98 -10.28 -0.72
CA LEU A 404 -1.58 -9.89 -0.59
C LEU A 404 -0.75 -11.05 -0.02
N HIS A 405 0.12 -11.63 -0.83
CA HIS A 405 1.16 -12.53 -0.35
C HIS A 405 2.47 -11.75 -0.17
N LEU A 406 2.82 -11.50 1.09
CA LEU A 406 3.92 -10.62 1.49
C LEU A 406 5.03 -11.43 2.15
N GLU A 407 6.26 -11.23 1.71
CA GLU A 407 7.48 -11.68 2.37
C GLU A 407 8.16 -10.49 3.10
N SER A 408 7.96 -9.28 2.59
CA SER A 408 8.44 -8.02 3.17
C SER A 408 7.52 -6.86 2.79
N ILE A 409 7.67 -5.73 3.47
CA ILE A 409 6.91 -4.51 3.21
C ILE A 409 7.93 -3.38 2.98
N GLY A 410 7.78 -2.67 1.86
CA GLY A 410 8.70 -1.61 1.42
C GLY A 410 8.77 -0.44 2.40
N ASN A 411 7.66 0.29 2.47
CA ASN A 411 7.44 1.38 3.40
C ASN A 411 6.20 1.02 4.24
N PRO A 412 6.37 0.38 5.42
CA PRO A 412 5.25 -0.07 6.25
C PRO A 412 4.34 1.05 6.73
N ARG A 413 4.89 2.23 7.06
CA ARG A 413 4.08 3.40 7.42
C ARG A 413 3.10 3.79 6.32
N LYS A 414 3.59 3.95 5.08
CA LYS A 414 2.75 4.21 3.90
C LYS A 414 1.81 3.03 3.63
N PHE A 415 2.30 1.80 3.72
CA PHE A 415 1.50 0.59 3.51
C PHE A 415 0.28 0.54 4.43
N THR A 416 0.46 0.72 5.74
CA THR A 416 -0.63 0.65 6.73
C THR A 416 -1.64 1.78 6.52
N ARG A 417 -1.19 3.00 6.18
CA ARG A 417 -2.07 4.12 5.84
C ARG A 417 -2.92 3.83 4.60
N LEU A 418 -2.28 3.31 3.54
CA LEU A 418 -2.97 2.92 2.31
C LEU A 418 -3.94 1.78 2.57
N ALA A 419 -3.50 0.74 3.28
CA ALA A 419 -4.31 -0.41 3.63
C ALA A 419 -5.56 0.02 4.41
N ARG A 420 -5.42 0.88 5.43
CA ARG A 420 -6.57 1.42 6.18
C ARG A 420 -7.58 2.10 5.26
N ARG A 421 -7.11 2.97 4.37
CA ARG A 421 -7.97 3.70 3.43
C ARG A 421 -8.68 2.76 2.44
N VAL A 422 -7.96 1.81 1.85
CA VAL A 422 -8.54 0.81 0.94
C VAL A 422 -9.54 -0.10 1.67
N SER A 423 -9.21 -0.57 2.87
CA SER A 423 -10.06 -1.42 3.71
C SER A 423 -11.43 -0.82 4.03
N LEU A 424 -11.60 0.52 3.98
CA LEU A 424 -12.92 1.15 4.16
C LEU A 424 -13.92 0.78 3.06
N SER A 425 -13.42 0.46 1.86
CA SER A 425 -14.23 0.16 0.69
C SER A 425 -14.04 -1.26 0.17
N LYS A 426 -12.85 -1.85 0.33
CA LYS A 426 -12.45 -3.12 -0.27
C LYS A 426 -11.68 -3.97 0.74
N PRO A 427 -12.13 -5.19 1.09
CA PRO A 427 -11.40 -6.05 2.00
C PRO A 427 -10.02 -6.43 1.47
N ILE A 428 -9.03 -6.44 2.37
CA ILE A 428 -7.66 -6.89 2.10
C ILE A 428 -7.39 -8.14 2.93
N VAL A 429 -7.11 -9.25 2.27
CA VAL A 429 -6.70 -10.51 2.88
C VAL A 429 -5.20 -10.71 2.65
N ALA A 430 -4.42 -10.86 3.71
CA ALA A 430 -2.97 -10.88 3.63
C ALA A 430 -2.37 -12.11 4.31
N VAL A 431 -1.41 -12.74 3.62
CA VAL A 431 -0.53 -13.77 4.18
C VAL A 431 0.87 -13.19 4.26
N LYS A 432 1.42 -13.16 5.48
CA LYS A 432 2.83 -12.80 5.73
C LYS A 432 3.64 -14.07 6.00
N THR A 433 4.62 -14.35 5.14
CA THR A 433 5.57 -15.47 5.32
C THR A 433 6.86 -15.00 6.00
N GLY A 434 7.70 -15.95 6.48
CA GLY A 434 8.99 -15.64 7.12
C GLY A 434 8.90 -15.10 8.56
N ARG A 435 7.84 -15.45 9.29
CA ARG A 435 7.52 -14.90 10.63
C ARG A 435 8.59 -15.16 11.69
N SER A 436 9.19 -16.35 11.66
CA SER A 436 10.18 -16.79 12.66
C SER A 436 11.59 -16.23 12.44
N LEU A 437 11.91 -15.80 11.21
CA LEU A 437 13.25 -15.35 10.86
C LEU A 437 13.44 -13.84 11.03
N GLN A 438 12.34 -13.05 11.05
CA GLN A 438 12.34 -11.56 11.09
C GLN A 438 13.44 -10.92 10.22
N GLY A 439 13.86 -11.61 9.15
CA GLY A 439 14.93 -11.22 8.26
C GLY A 439 14.37 -10.61 6.98
N VAL A 440 15.19 -9.84 6.29
CA VAL A 440 14.86 -9.34 4.95
C VAL A 440 15.02 -10.50 3.95
N PRO A 441 13.99 -10.86 3.15
CA PRO A 441 14.12 -11.90 2.13
C PRO A 441 15.29 -11.61 1.17
N LEU A 442 15.92 -12.67 0.66
CA LEU A 442 17.00 -12.53 -0.32
C LEU A 442 16.48 -11.74 -1.54
N GLY A 443 17.28 -10.79 -2.01
CA GLY A 443 16.93 -9.94 -3.14
C GLY A 443 16.10 -8.69 -2.81
N HIS A 444 15.49 -8.63 -1.62
CA HIS A 444 14.70 -7.47 -1.22
C HIS A 444 15.59 -6.38 -0.61
N SER A 445 15.30 -5.13 -0.96
CA SER A 445 15.96 -3.94 -0.40
C SER A 445 15.01 -3.22 0.54
N VAL A 446 14.87 -3.72 1.77
CA VAL A 446 14.05 -3.07 2.82
C VAL A 446 14.74 -3.04 4.16
N ARG A 447 14.27 -2.14 5.01
CA ARG A 447 14.62 -2.13 6.43
C ARG A 447 14.01 -3.33 7.12
N ARG A 448 14.72 -3.81 8.14
CA ARG A 448 14.22 -4.83 9.04
C ARG A 448 13.13 -4.21 9.91
N ILE A 449 12.01 -4.92 10.07
CA ILE A 449 11.00 -4.56 11.05
C ILE A 449 11.51 -5.01 12.41
N GLU A 450 11.61 -4.10 13.37
CA GLU A 450 12.11 -4.39 14.71
C GLU A 450 10.98 -4.84 15.65
N LEU A 451 9.74 -4.45 15.35
CA LEU A 451 8.56 -4.90 16.07
C LEU A 451 8.40 -6.43 16.07
N PRO A 452 7.90 -7.02 17.17
CA PRO A 452 7.53 -8.43 17.21
C PRO A 452 6.33 -8.75 16.30
N ASP A 453 6.21 -10.00 15.85
CA ASP A 453 5.22 -10.38 14.83
C ASP A 453 3.75 -10.14 15.28
N HIS A 454 3.44 -10.32 16.57
CA HIS A 454 2.11 -10.03 17.11
C HIS A 454 1.79 -8.53 17.11
N ALA A 455 2.80 -7.65 17.26
CA ALA A 455 2.61 -6.21 17.14
C ALA A 455 2.28 -5.86 15.68
N VAL A 456 3.00 -6.45 14.72
CA VAL A 456 2.68 -6.29 13.28
C VAL A 456 1.26 -6.79 12.98
N SER A 457 0.84 -7.93 13.54
CA SER A 457 -0.55 -8.41 13.42
C SER A 457 -1.55 -7.39 13.96
N ALA A 458 -1.33 -6.84 15.14
CA ALA A 458 -2.21 -5.83 15.73
C ALA A 458 -2.31 -4.57 14.85
N LEU A 459 -1.20 -4.11 14.28
CA LEU A 459 -1.17 -2.97 13.36
C LEU A 459 -1.94 -3.25 12.05
N PHE A 460 -1.86 -4.47 11.53
CA PHE A 460 -2.64 -4.88 10.35
C PHE A 460 -4.14 -4.91 10.63
N GLU A 461 -4.55 -5.49 11.77
CA GLU A 461 -5.96 -5.54 12.17
C GLU A 461 -6.55 -4.14 12.35
N GLN A 462 -5.78 -3.19 12.90
CA GLN A 462 -6.19 -1.79 13.02
C GLN A 462 -6.39 -1.10 11.66
N ALA A 463 -5.58 -1.47 10.67
CA ALA A 463 -5.74 -1.03 9.29
C ALA A 463 -6.86 -1.78 8.54
N GLY A 464 -7.66 -2.61 9.22
CA GLY A 464 -8.75 -3.37 8.63
C GLY A 464 -8.28 -4.51 7.72
N MET A 465 -6.98 -4.85 7.75
CA MET A 465 -6.45 -5.98 6.99
C MET A 465 -6.73 -7.30 7.72
N LEU A 466 -7.18 -8.28 6.95
CA LEU A 466 -7.41 -9.63 7.42
C LEU A 466 -6.13 -10.44 7.23
N ARG A 467 -5.31 -10.48 8.28
CA ARG A 467 -4.13 -11.34 8.33
C ARG A 467 -4.55 -12.78 8.59
N VAL A 468 -4.22 -13.67 7.65
CA VAL A 468 -4.52 -15.10 7.73
C VAL A 468 -3.23 -15.93 7.85
N GLU A 469 -3.37 -17.17 8.29
CA GLU A 469 -2.24 -18.01 8.67
C GLU A 469 -1.54 -18.64 7.46
N ASP A 470 -2.29 -19.02 6.43
CA ASP A 470 -1.74 -19.63 5.23
C ASP A 470 -2.51 -19.28 3.94
N LEU A 471 -2.00 -19.78 2.81
CA LEU A 471 -2.60 -19.54 1.50
C LEU A 471 -3.98 -20.18 1.34
N GLY A 472 -4.23 -21.32 1.97
CA GLY A 472 -5.54 -21.97 1.97
C GLY A 472 -6.59 -21.06 2.60
N GLU A 473 -6.30 -20.55 3.79
CA GLU A 473 -7.16 -19.58 4.49
C GLU A 473 -7.34 -18.29 3.68
N MET A 474 -6.29 -17.80 3.01
CA MET A 474 -6.39 -16.63 2.15
C MET A 474 -7.46 -16.82 1.06
N PHE A 475 -7.47 -17.98 0.40
CA PHE A 475 -8.47 -18.28 -0.62
C PHE A 475 -9.87 -18.45 -0.01
N ASP A 476 -9.97 -19.13 1.13
CA ASP A 476 -11.22 -19.40 1.84
C ASP A 476 -11.92 -18.11 2.29
N VAL A 477 -11.16 -17.14 2.78
CA VAL A 477 -11.65 -15.81 3.18
C VAL A 477 -11.92 -14.95 1.95
N ALA A 478 -11.02 -14.94 0.96
CA ALA A 478 -11.17 -14.10 -0.23
C ALA A 478 -12.40 -14.48 -1.07
N GLN A 479 -12.70 -15.78 -1.25
CA GLN A 479 -13.88 -16.21 -2.00
C GLN A 479 -15.19 -15.75 -1.35
N LEU A 480 -15.27 -15.72 -0.01
CA LEU A 480 -16.43 -15.20 0.71
C LEU A 480 -16.59 -13.70 0.46
N LEU A 481 -15.53 -12.93 0.71
CA LEU A 481 -15.54 -11.48 0.61
C LEU A 481 -15.72 -10.97 -0.82
N ALA A 482 -15.35 -11.77 -1.82
CA ALA A 482 -15.48 -11.44 -3.23
C ALA A 482 -16.91 -11.62 -3.79
N TYR A 483 -17.66 -12.61 -3.30
CA TYR A 483 -18.92 -13.04 -3.92
C TYR A 483 -20.15 -12.98 -3.02
N GLN A 484 -19.99 -12.78 -1.70
CA GLN A 484 -21.10 -12.70 -0.75
C GLN A 484 -21.15 -11.34 -0.05
N PRO A 485 -22.34 -10.89 0.40
CA PRO A 485 -22.46 -9.67 1.20
C PRO A 485 -21.77 -9.83 2.57
N LEU A 486 -21.37 -8.71 3.18
CA LEU A 486 -20.83 -8.73 4.53
C LEU A 486 -21.92 -9.01 5.57
N PRO A 487 -21.65 -9.82 6.61
CA PRO A 487 -22.62 -10.08 7.66
C PRO A 487 -22.91 -8.83 8.50
N ALA A 488 -24.17 -8.67 8.91
CA ALA A 488 -24.60 -7.57 9.78
C ALA A 488 -24.08 -7.71 11.23
N GLY A 489 -23.72 -8.94 11.64
CA GLY A 489 -23.24 -9.26 12.98
C GLY A 489 -22.46 -10.58 13.00
N ASN A 490 -22.46 -11.26 14.13
CA ASN A 490 -21.75 -12.53 14.35
C ASN A 490 -22.70 -13.71 14.64
N ARG A 491 -24.01 -13.55 14.41
CA ARG A 491 -25.00 -14.61 14.64
C ARG A 491 -25.16 -15.47 13.39
N VAL A 492 -25.05 -16.78 13.53
CA VAL A 492 -25.03 -17.72 12.40
C VAL A 492 -26.11 -18.80 12.54
N ALA A 493 -26.84 -19.05 11.45
CA ALA A 493 -27.70 -20.21 11.33
C ALA A 493 -26.94 -21.35 10.64
N ILE A 494 -27.13 -22.57 11.12
CA ILE A 494 -26.47 -23.77 10.59
C ILE A 494 -27.56 -24.73 10.13
N ILE A 495 -27.50 -25.10 8.86
CA ILE A 495 -28.44 -26.03 8.20
C ILE A 495 -27.64 -27.23 7.72
N ASP A 496 -28.07 -28.43 8.06
CA ASP A 496 -27.35 -29.66 7.69
C ASP A 496 -28.29 -30.85 7.45
N ASN A 497 -27.78 -31.88 6.78
CA ASN A 497 -28.46 -33.18 6.66
C ASN A 497 -27.77 -34.31 7.45
N ALA A 498 -26.76 -33.98 8.26
CA ALA A 498 -25.97 -34.95 9.00
C ALA A 498 -25.49 -34.36 10.34
N ASP A 499 -26.23 -34.65 11.41
CA ASP A 499 -26.12 -34.03 12.75
C ASP A 499 -24.68 -33.90 13.28
N SER A 500 -23.80 -34.86 13.00
CA SER A 500 -22.40 -34.81 13.45
C SER A 500 -21.61 -33.64 12.87
N LEU A 501 -21.94 -33.19 11.65
CA LEU A 501 -21.30 -32.02 11.03
C LEU A 501 -21.90 -30.71 11.57
N GLY A 502 -23.21 -30.71 11.84
CA GLY A 502 -23.90 -29.63 12.56
C GLY A 502 -23.22 -29.27 13.89
N LEU A 503 -22.94 -30.28 14.71
CA LEU A 503 -22.26 -30.10 16.00
C LEU A 503 -20.83 -29.56 15.84
N LEU A 504 -20.05 -30.08 14.89
CA LEU A 504 -18.71 -29.57 14.61
C LEU A 504 -18.74 -28.08 14.20
N ALA A 505 -19.71 -27.70 13.37
CA ALA A 505 -19.89 -26.30 12.98
C ALA A 505 -20.26 -25.41 14.17
N GLN A 506 -21.11 -25.88 15.10
CA GLN A 506 -21.48 -25.15 16.31
C GLN A 506 -20.28 -24.96 17.26
N ASP A 507 -19.51 -26.02 17.52
CA ASP A 507 -18.31 -25.95 18.35
C ASP A 507 -17.27 -25.01 17.76
N SER A 508 -17.03 -25.14 16.44
CA SER A 508 -16.12 -24.25 15.71
C SER A 508 -16.59 -22.80 15.74
N ALA A 509 -17.91 -22.56 15.59
CA ALA A 509 -18.49 -21.22 15.64
C ALA A 509 -18.24 -20.56 17.00
N ALA A 510 -18.48 -21.29 18.09
CA ALA A 510 -18.19 -20.82 19.44
C ALA A 510 -16.69 -20.51 19.64
N ALA A 511 -15.80 -21.39 19.17
CA ALA A 511 -14.36 -21.20 19.26
C ALA A 511 -13.85 -19.94 18.51
N HIS A 512 -14.53 -19.54 17.44
CA HIS A 512 -14.20 -18.35 16.65
C HIS A 512 -15.05 -17.10 17.00
N GLY A 513 -15.81 -17.14 18.10
CA GLY A 513 -16.60 -16.00 18.59
C GLY A 513 -17.86 -15.68 17.77
N LEU A 514 -18.33 -16.64 16.96
CA LEU A 514 -19.64 -16.59 16.32
C LEU A 514 -20.71 -17.17 17.28
N VAL A 515 -21.94 -16.65 17.17
CA VAL A 515 -23.07 -17.09 17.98
C VAL A 515 -23.98 -17.96 17.11
N ALA A 516 -23.85 -19.28 17.23
CA ALA A 516 -24.68 -20.22 16.49
C ALA A 516 -26.09 -20.30 17.11
N GLY A 517 -27.12 -20.20 16.27
CA GLY A 517 -28.50 -20.49 16.65
C GLY A 517 -28.77 -22.00 16.79
N PRO A 518 -30.03 -22.39 17.05
CA PRO A 518 -30.44 -23.79 17.03
C PRO A 518 -30.10 -24.46 15.69
N LEU A 519 -29.59 -25.69 15.73
CA LEU A 519 -29.24 -26.45 14.53
C LEU A 519 -30.51 -26.84 13.76
N ALA A 520 -30.54 -26.52 12.46
CA ALA A 520 -31.62 -26.93 11.56
C ALA A 520 -31.22 -28.23 10.83
N SER A 521 -31.41 -29.37 11.51
CA SER A 521 -31.17 -30.69 10.92
C SER A 521 -32.33 -31.11 10.03
N LEU A 522 -32.04 -31.33 8.75
CA LEU A 522 -32.97 -31.78 7.71
C LEU A 522 -33.05 -33.31 7.62
N GLY A 523 -32.14 -34.02 8.29
CA GLY A 523 -32.00 -35.48 8.23
C GLY A 523 -31.38 -36.01 6.93
N PRO A 524 -30.92 -37.27 6.91
CA PRO A 524 -30.08 -37.82 5.84
C PRO A 524 -30.77 -37.96 4.47
N ASN A 525 -32.10 -37.92 4.44
CA ASN A 525 -32.91 -38.04 3.22
C ASN A 525 -33.40 -36.68 2.69
N ALA A 526 -32.85 -35.56 3.21
CA ALA A 526 -33.25 -34.22 2.81
C ALA A 526 -33.07 -33.99 1.30
N VAL A 527 -34.09 -33.41 0.67
CA VAL A 527 -34.09 -33.07 -0.75
C VAL A 527 -33.93 -31.56 -0.97
N ALA A 528 -33.72 -31.14 -2.21
CA ALA A 528 -33.52 -29.73 -2.58
C ALA A 528 -34.63 -28.78 -2.07
N ALA A 529 -35.88 -29.25 -1.98
CA ALA A 529 -36.99 -28.47 -1.45
C ALA A 529 -36.85 -28.18 0.06
N ASP A 530 -36.28 -29.11 0.84
CA ASP A 530 -36.04 -28.92 2.28
C ASP A 530 -34.99 -27.84 2.52
N TYR A 531 -33.90 -27.85 1.73
CA TYR A 531 -32.87 -26.82 1.76
C TYR A 531 -33.42 -25.45 1.36
N THR A 532 -34.24 -25.39 0.31
CA THR A 532 -34.87 -24.13 -0.13
C THR A 532 -35.70 -23.51 1.00
N ARG A 533 -36.54 -24.32 1.64
CA ARG A 533 -37.40 -23.87 2.75
C ARG A 533 -36.57 -23.42 3.95
N ALA A 534 -35.67 -24.26 4.45
CA ALA A 534 -34.87 -23.95 5.63
C ALA A 534 -33.96 -22.73 5.42
N LEU A 535 -33.36 -22.60 4.23
CA LEU A 535 -32.53 -21.45 3.90
C LEU A 535 -33.36 -20.16 3.82
N THR A 536 -34.55 -20.20 3.22
CA THR A 536 -35.46 -19.05 3.17
C THR A 536 -35.87 -18.59 4.58
N GLU A 537 -36.29 -19.53 5.43
CA GLU A 537 -36.65 -19.26 6.84
C GLU A 537 -35.47 -18.61 7.61
N ALA A 538 -34.25 -19.13 7.47
CA ALA A 538 -33.06 -18.58 8.12
C ALA A 538 -32.67 -17.18 7.60
N LEU A 539 -32.85 -16.93 6.30
CA LEU A 539 -32.57 -15.62 5.70
C LEU A 539 -33.58 -14.55 6.11
N GLU A 540 -34.84 -14.92 6.35
CA GLU A 540 -35.87 -14.01 6.86
C GLU A 540 -35.72 -13.73 8.37
N ASP A 541 -35.13 -14.65 9.13
CA ASP A 541 -34.95 -14.50 10.58
C ASP A 541 -33.96 -13.39 10.95
N LYS A 542 -34.44 -12.32 11.59
CA LYS A 542 -33.62 -11.19 12.07
C LYS A 542 -32.67 -11.57 13.21
N SER A 543 -32.81 -12.75 13.79
CA SER A 543 -31.90 -13.31 14.79
C SER A 543 -30.59 -13.82 14.17
N CYS A 544 -30.55 -13.99 12.85
CA CYS A 544 -29.44 -14.54 12.08
C CYS A 544 -28.80 -13.46 11.18
N ASP A 545 -27.47 -13.41 11.10
CA ASP A 545 -26.72 -12.49 10.25
C ASP A 545 -26.01 -13.20 9.08
N ALA A 546 -25.87 -14.53 9.12
CA ALA A 546 -25.19 -15.36 8.13
C ALA A 546 -25.67 -16.81 8.20
N VAL A 547 -25.63 -17.55 7.08
CA VAL A 547 -26.06 -18.97 7.03
C VAL A 547 -24.92 -19.87 6.55
N ILE A 548 -24.67 -20.97 7.26
CA ILE A 548 -23.79 -22.06 6.81
C ILE A 548 -24.68 -23.26 6.46
N VAL A 549 -24.60 -23.70 5.22
CA VAL A 549 -25.36 -24.85 4.69
C VAL A 549 -24.40 -26.01 4.44
N MET A 550 -24.69 -27.17 5.01
CA MET A 550 -23.84 -28.36 4.88
C MET A 550 -24.62 -29.47 4.18
N TYR A 551 -23.98 -30.09 3.19
CA TYR A 551 -24.55 -31.19 2.45
C TYR A 551 -23.57 -32.36 2.39
N THR A 552 -24.00 -33.51 2.90
CA THR A 552 -23.31 -34.78 2.75
C THR A 552 -24.12 -35.69 1.82
N PRO A 553 -23.55 -36.16 0.69
CA PRO A 553 -24.22 -37.13 -0.17
C PRO A 553 -24.57 -38.43 0.60
N PRO A 554 -25.74 -39.06 0.37
CA PRO A 554 -26.10 -40.34 0.95
C PRO A 554 -25.10 -41.46 0.57
N VAL A 555 -24.76 -42.35 1.50
CA VAL A 555 -23.77 -43.43 1.29
C VAL A 555 -24.37 -44.66 0.58
N LEU A 556 -25.68 -44.90 0.73
CA LEU A 556 -26.39 -46.03 0.12
C LEU A 556 -26.92 -45.65 -1.28
N GLY A 557 -26.49 -46.37 -2.32
CA GLY A 557 -26.85 -46.13 -3.73
C GLY A 557 -25.76 -45.45 -4.59
N GLY A 558 -24.70 -44.93 -3.96
CA GLY A 558 -23.65 -44.14 -4.62
C GLY A 558 -22.84 -44.86 -5.71
N ALA A 559 -22.78 -46.19 -5.73
CA ALA A 559 -22.07 -46.94 -6.76
C ALA A 559 -22.77 -46.90 -8.14
N GLU A 560 -24.10 -46.95 -8.19
CA GLU A 560 -24.86 -46.84 -9.45
C GLU A 560 -24.93 -45.39 -9.96
N LEU A 561 -24.97 -44.40 -9.06
CA LEU A 561 -24.98 -42.98 -9.41
C LEU A 561 -23.63 -42.46 -9.91
N MET A 562 -22.51 -42.93 -9.33
CA MET A 562 -21.17 -42.66 -9.87
C MET A 562 -21.01 -43.16 -11.31
N LEU A 563 -21.68 -44.26 -11.68
CA LEU A 563 -21.67 -44.82 -13.03
C LEU A 563 -22.62 -44.08 -13.99
N SER A 564 -23.65 -43.39 -13.47
CA SER A 564 -24.66 -42.66 -14.27
C SER A 564 -24.25 -41.26 -14.70
N GLY A 565 -23.16 -40.71 -14.14
CA GLY A 565 -22.68 -39.35 -14.43
C GLY A 565 -23.49 -38.21 -13.81
N VAL A 566 -24.64 -38.50 -13.19
CA VAL A 566 -25.45 -37.52 -12.44
C VAL A 566 -24.96 -37.44 -11.00
N ARG A 567 -24.53 -36.26 -10.56
CA ARG A 567 -24.15 -36.03 -9.16
C ARG A 567 -25.39 -35.60 -8.37
N GLU A 568 -25.86 -36.41 -7.42
CA GLU A 568 -27.03 -36.09 -6.55
C GLU A 568 -26.93 -34.73 -5.83
N SER A 569 -25.72 -34.18 -5.70
CA SER A 569 -25.47 -32.86 -5.11
C SER A 569 -25.94 -31.68 -5.97
N GLU A 570 -26.15 -31.85 -7.29
CA GLU A 570 -26.48 -30.74 -8.20
C GLU A 570 -27.83 -30.09 -7.91
N PRO A 571 -28.95 -30.83 -7.74
CA PRO A 571 -30.24 -30.23 -7.40
C PRO A 571 -30.23 -29.43 -6.10
N VAL A 572 -29.48 -29.89 -5.08
CA VAL A 572 -29.34 -29.17 -3.80
C VAL A 572 -28.51 -27.90 -3.99
N ALA A 573 -27.43 -27.95 -4.77
CA ALA A 573 -26.62 -26.78 -5.08
C ALA A 573 -27.38 -25.73 -5.88
N GLU A 574 -28.18 -26.16 -6.86
CA GLU A 574 -29.05 -25.27 -7.64
C GLU A 574 -30.12 -24.61 -6.77
N ALA A 575 -30.74 -25.35 -5.85
CA ALA A 575 -31.68 -24.81 -4.88
C ALA A 575 -31.05 -23.74 -3.97
N ILE A 576 -29.87 -24.00 -3.42
CA ILE A 576 -29.13 -23.02 -2.61
C ILE A 576 -28.78 -21.79 -3.45
N SER A 577 -28.27 -21.98 -4.67
CA SER A 577 -27.90 -20.87 -5.56
C SER A 577 -29.10 -20.00 -5.95
N ALA A 578 -30.28 -20.61 -6.17
CA ALA A 578 -31.49 -19.89 -6.49
C ALA A 578 -31.91 -18.93 -5.37
N VAL A 579 -31.85 -19.38 -4.11
CA VAL A 579 -32.15 -18.53 -2.94
C VAL A 579 -31.06 -17.48 -2.70
N ALA A 580 -29.79 -17.85 -2.91
CA ALA A 580 -28.65 -16.96 -2.63
C ALA A 580 -28.61 -15.71 -3.52
N ARG A 581 -29.18 -15.75 -4.72
CA ARG A 581 -29.19 -14.63 -5.68
C ARG A 581 -29.80 -13.34 -5.12
N GLU A 582 -30.79 -13.46 -4.26
CA GLU A 582 -31.55 -12.34 -3.71
C GLU A 582 -31.19 -12.04 -2.25
N SER A 583 -30.24 -12.79 -1.68
CA SER A 583 -29.89 -12.69 -0.27
C SER A 583 -29.09 -11.43 0.07
N SER A 584 -29.49 -10.75 1.14
CA SER A 584 -28.70 -9.69 1.77
C SER A 584 -27.74 -10.20 2.86
N LYS A 585 -27.79 -11.49 3.20
CA LYS A 585 -26.93 -12.13 4.21
C LYS A 585 -25.97 -13.12 3.53
N PRO A 586 -24.72 -13.24 4.00
CA PRO A 586 -23.78 -14.20 3.43
C PRO A 586 -24.25 -15.64 3.65
N ILE A 587 -24.13 -16.44 2.59
CA ILE A 587 -24.38 -17.88 2.60
C ILE A 587 -23.07 -18.58 2.27
N LEU A 588 -22.72 -19.58 3.08
CA LEU A 588 -21.56 -20.44 2.90
C LEU A 588 -22.04 -21.87 2.76
N ALA A 589 -21.36 -22.66 1.93
CA ALA A 589 -21.67 -24.07 1.76
C ALA A 589 -20.52 -24.97 2.21
N THR A 590 -20.82 -26.17 2.67
CA THR A 590 -19.85 -27.25 2.84
C THR A 590 -20.37 -28.48 2.11
N TYR A 591 -19.92 -28.67 0.87
CA TYR A 591 -20.09 -29.91 0.13
C TYR A 591 -18.89 -30.81 0.40
N LEU A 592 -19.09 -31.84 1.23
CA LEU A 592 -17.99 -32.66 1.72
C LEU A 592 -17.13 -33.20 0.55
N GLY A 593 -15.82 -32.93 0.59
CA GLY A 593 -14.86 -33.35 -0.44
C GLY A 593 -14.74 -32.42 -1.66
N GLN A 594 -15.51 -31.33 -1.75
CA GLN A 594 -15.39 -30.32 -2.81
C GLN A 594 -14.87 -28.98 -2.24
N LYS A 595 -13.86 -28.39 -2.89
CA LYS A 595 -13.29 -27.08 -2.53
C LYS A 595 -13.63 -26.02 -3.58
N GLY A 596 -13.86 -24.79 -3.15
CA GLY A 596 -14.09 -23.64 -4.03
C GLY A 596 -15.55 -23.44 -4.37
N MET A 597 -15.87 -22.88 -5.54
CA MET A 597 -17.24 -22.69 -6.01
C MET A 597 -17.58 -23.70 -7.11
N PRO A 598 -18.25 -24.82 -6.81
CA PRO A 598 -18.86 -25.69 -7.81
C PRO A 598 -19.73 -24.93 -8.80
N ARG A 599 -19.84 -25.41 -10.05
CA ARG A 599 -20.61 -24.72 -11.10
C ARG A 599 -22.06 -24.46 -10.70
N ALA A 600 -22.70 -25.41 -10.03
CA ALA A 600 -24.09 -25.30 -9.57
C ALA A 600 -24.31 -24.25 -8.46
N LEU A 601 -23.26 -23.85 -7.74
CA LEU A 601 -23.32 -22.79 -6.72
C LEU A 601 -22.96 -21.40 -7.28
N ARG A 602 -22.57 -21.30 -8.56
CA ARG A 602 -22.20 -20.03 -9.18
C ARG A 602 -23.44 -19.32 -9.72
N VAL A 603 -23.61 -18.07 -9.32
CA VAL A 603 -24.51 -17.14 -9.99
C VAL A 603 -23.75 -16.57 -11.17
N LEU A 604 -24.02 -17.05 -12.37
CA LEU A 604 -23.26 -16.63 -13.56
C LEU A 604 -23.70 -15.23 -14.01
N SER A 605 -22.71 -14.38 -14.26
CA SER A 605 -22.86 -13.12 -14.98
C SER A 605 -23.25 -13.38 -16.44
N PRO A 606 -23.71 -12.35 -17.19
CA PRO A 606 -23.98 -12.48 -18.62
C PRO A 606 -22.79 -12.97 -19.45
N THR A 607 -21.56 -12.80 -18.96
CA THR A 607 -20.32 -13.28 -19.58
C THR A 607 -19.94 -14.71 -19.19
N GLY A 608 -20.75 -15.39 -18.36
CA GLY A 608 -20.55 -16.80 -17.98
C GLY A 608 -19.62 -17.02 -16.79
N GLU A 609 -19.19 -15.94 -16.12
CA GLU A 609 -18.27 -15.98 -14.97
C GLU A 609 -19.05 -15.86 -13.64
N PRO A 610 -18.53 -16.38 -12.51
CA PRO A 610 -19.16 -16.18 -11.21
C PRO A 610 -19.35 -14.69 -10.92
N GLY A 611 -20.56 -14.29 -10.54
CA GLY A 611 -20.92 -12.95 -10.10
C GLY A 611 -21.34 -12.92 -8.63
N PRO A 612 -21.70 -11.73 -8.11
CA PRO A 612 -22.25 -11.57 -6.77
C PRO A 612 -23.42 -12.53 -6.51
N GLY A 613 -23.47 -13.08 -5.29
CA GLY A 613 -24.43 -14.12 -4.91
C GLY A 613 -23.93 -15.55 -5.14
N SER A 614 -22.80 -15.75 -5.82
CA SER A 614 -22.17 -17.08 -5.93
C SER A 614 -21.76 -17.61 -4.55
N VAL A 615 -22.18 -18.83 -4.22
CA VAL A 615 -22.00 -19.40 -2.88
C VAL A 615 -20.68 -20.16 -2.78
N PRO A 616 -19.73 -19.71 -1.92
CA PRO A 616 -18.48 -20.43 -1.70
C PRO A 616 -18.72 -21.77 -1.00
N SER A 617 -18.08 -22.84 -1.50
CA SER A 617 -18.02 -24.14 -0.83
C SER A 617 -16.66 -24.39 -0.19
N TYR A 618 -16.70 -24.98 1.00
CA TYR A 618 -15.55 -25.31 1.82
C TYR A 618 -15.42 -26.82 2.00
N SER A 619 -14.19 -27.28 2.25
CA SER A 619 -13.91 -28.72 2.45
C SER A 619 -14.43 -29.26 3.77
N ALA A 620 -14.46 -28.41 4.79
CA ALA A 620 -14.85 -28.76 6.15
C ALA A 620 -15.65 -27.61 6.79
N PRO A 621 -16.51 -27.91 7.78
CA PRO A 621 -17.26 -26.89 8.50
C PRO A 621 -16.36 -25.83 9.16
N ASP A 622 -15.22 -26.23 9.72
CA ASP A 622 -14.25 -25.33 10.35
C ASP A 622 -13.70 -24.29 9.38
N ASP A 623 -13.46 -24.65 8.12
CA ASP A 623 -12.96 -23.73 7.10
C ASP A 623 -14.01 -22.64 6.79
N ALA A 624 -15.28 -23.03 6.68
CA ALA A 624 -16.40 -22.12 6.45
C ALA A 624 -16.61 -21.17 7.63
N VAL A 625 -16.63 -21.72 8.85
CA VAL A 625 -16.75 -20.96 10.10
C VAL A 625 -15.60 -19.97 10.26
N ARG A 626 -14.36 -20.41 10.04
CA ARG A 626 -13.17 -19.56 10.13
C ARG A 626 -13.26 -18.42 9.11
N ALA A 627 -13.63 -18.70 7.86
CA ALA A 627 -13.81 -17.67 6.84
C ALA A 627 -14.89 -16.63 7.23
N LEU A 628 -16.03 -17.10 7.76
CA LEU A 628 -17.11 -16.24 8.24
C LEU A 628 -16.67 -15.39 9.44
N SER A 629 -15.84 -15.93 10.34
CA SER A 629 -15.31 -15.17 11.48
C SER A 629 -14.48 -13.97 11.04
N TYR A 630 -13.61 -14.14 10.02
CA TYR A 630 -12.85 -13.04 9.43
C TYR A 630 -13.77 -12.01 8.77
N ALA A 631 -14.77 -12.45 8.00
CA ALA A 631 -15.73 -11.54 7.36
C ALA A 631 -16.55 -10.76 8.39
N SER A 632 -16.95 -11.39 9.50
CA SER A 632 -17.67 -10.74 10.60
C SER A 632 -16.81 -9.72 11.33
N ARG A 633 -15.54 -10.05 11.62
CA ARG A 633 -14.56 -9.12 12.19
C ARG A 633 -14.33 -7.91 11.28
N TYR A 634 -14.15 -8.13 9.98
CA TYR A 634 -14.00 -7.05 9.00
C TYR A 634 -15.25 -6.17 8.92
N ALA A 635 -16.43 -6.77 8.85
CA ALA A 635 -17.70 -6.04 8.81
C ALA A 635 -17.92 -5.20 10.07
N SER A 636 -17.54 -5.73 11.24
CA SER A 636 -17.54 -4.99 12.51
C SER A 636 -16.57 -3.82 12.47
N TRP A 637 -15.31 -4.05 12.06
CA TRP A 637 -14.30 -3.00 11.91
C TRP A 637 -14.76 -1.88 10.98
N ARG A 638 -15.35 -2.22 9.83
CA ARG A 638 -15.82 -1.25 8.82
C ARG A 638 -16.99 -0.38 9.30
N ARG A 639 -17.82 -0.89 10.21
CA ARG A 639 -18.96 -0.14 10.78
C ARG A 639 -18.57 0.72 11.98
N ARG A 640 -17.44 0.44 12.63
CA ARG A 640 -17.01 1.17 13.82
C ARG A 640 -16.58 2.59 13.45
N PRO A 641 -16.94 3.60 14.26
CA PRO A 641 -16.31 4.91 14.14
C PRO A 641 -14.80 4.81 14.36
N HIS A 642 -14.01 5.62 13.64
CA HIS A 642 -12.55 5.61 13.74
C HIS A 642 -11.99 6.58 14.79
N GLY A 643 -12.86 7.40 15.39
CA GLY A 643 -12.47 8.45 16.32
C GLY A 643 -11.85 9.65 15.60
N HIS A 644 -11.42 10.63 16.39
CA HIS A 644 -10.63 11.77 15.93
C HIS A 644 -9.38 11.90 16.80
N VAL A 645 -8.31 12.52 16.28
CA VAL A 645 -7.16 12.92 17.10
C VAL A 645 -7.57 14.16 17.91
N PRO A 646 -7.66 14.10 19.24
CA PRO A 646 -8.10 15.25 20.03
C PRO A 646 -7.08 16.40 19.96
N ASP A 647 -7.60 17.63 19.94
CA ASP A 647 -6.78 18.83 20.18
C ASP A 647 -6.67 19.06 21.69
N LEU A 648 -5.45 19.00 22.21
CA LEU A 648 -5.19 19.05 23.64
C LEU A 648 -4.52 20.37 24.02
N GLU A 649 -5.06 21.03 25.04
CA GLU A 649 -4.45 22.24 25.59
C GLU A 649 -3.11 21.97 26.27
N GLY A 650 -2.26 23.00 26.32
CA GLY A 650 -0.97 22.97 27.01
C GLY A 650 0.15 22.25 26.26
N ILE A 651 0.02 22.07 24.95
CA ILE A 651 1.09 21.55 24.08
C ILE A 651 1.89 22.71 23.49
N ASP A 652 3.19 22.73 23.76
CA ASP A 652 4.18 23.66 23.20
C ASP A 652 5.15 22.88 22.29
N GLN A 653 4.69 22.62 21.06
CA GLN A 653 5.43 21.83 20.07
C GLN A 653 6.72 22.50 19.62
N GLU A 654 6.74 23.84 19.55
CA GLU A 654 7.89 24.63 19.12
C GLU A 654 9.03 24.52 20.14
N ARG A 655 8.73 24.77 21.41
CA ARG A 655 9.71 24.58 22.49
C ARG A 655 10.23 23.16 22.55
N ALA A 656 9.37 22.16 22.38
CA ALA A 656 9.78 20.77 22.41
C ALA A 656 10.78 20.42 21.29
N ARG A 657 10.57 20.96 20.08
CA ARG A 657 11.52 20.81 18.96
C ARG A 657 12.85 21.48 19.26
N ASP A 658 12.83 22.70 19.80
CA ASP A 658 14.05 23.45 20.14
C ASP A 658 14.89 22.72 21.19
N LEU A 659 14.26 22.17 22.23
CA LEU A 659 14.92 21.36 23.25
C LEU A 659 15.64 20.16 22.62
N VAL A 660 14.92 19.37 21.83
CA VAL A 660 15.46 18.14 21.23
C VAL A 660 16.56 18.44 20.22
N ALA A 661 16.36 19.44 19.36
CA ALA A 661 17.39 19.91 18.42
C ALA A 661 18.64 20.40 19.17
N GLY A 662 18.46 21.15 20.26
CA GLY A 662 19.54 21.62 21.11
C GLY A 662 20.33 20.48 21.77
N TRP A 663 19.65 19.48 22.34
CA TRP A 663 20.29 18.32 22.96
C TRP A 663 21.06 17.48 21.94
N LEU A 664 20.48 17.23 20.77
CA LEU A 664 21.14 16.51 19.68
C LEU A 664 22.38 17.24 19.18
N ALA A 665 22.29 18.56 19.00
CA ALA A 665 23.42 19.38 18.54
C ALA A 665 24.59 19.37 19.53
N ARG A 666 24.30 19.30 20.84
CA ARG A 666 25.31 19.26 21.92
C ARG A 666 25.77 17.84 22.28
N GLY A 667 25.11 16.80 21.78
CA GLY A 667 25.37 15.41 22.16
C GLY A 667 24.99 15.10 23.62
N GLU A 668 24.05 15.85 24.19
CA GLU A 668 23.59 15.69 25.57
C GLU A 668 22.54 14.58 25.69
N ARG A 669 22.41 14.00 26.89
CA ARG A 669 21.24 13.18 27.21
C ARG A 669 20.05 14.12 27.37
N GLY A 670 18.97 13.87 26.63
CA GLY A 670 17.75 14.67 26.75
C GLY A 670 17.09 14.51 28.11
N ASP A 671 16.40 15.55 28.56
CA ASP A 671 15.63 15.55 29.80
C ASP A 671 14.18 15.12 29.51
N ALA A 672 13.79 13.95 30.03
CA ALA A 672 12.46 13.40 29.79
C ALA A 672 11.36 14.24 30.48
N GLU A 673 11.63 14.79 31.67
CA GLU A 673 10.66 15.58 32.44
C GLU A 673 10.41 16.92 31.76
N GLU A 674 11.48 17.62 31.34
CA GLU A 674 11.33 18.89 30.62
C GLU A 674 10.60 18.70 29.28
N LEU A 675 10.88 17.61 28.56
CA LEU A 675 10.20 17.32 27.30
C LEU A 675 8.72 16.99 27.51
N LEU A 676 8.40 16.15 28.50
CA LEU A 676 7.02 15.77 28.84
C LEU A 676 6.20 16.98 29.30
N ALA A 677 6.82 17.93 30.01
CA ALA A 677 6.16 19.17 30.43
C ALA A 677 5.68 20.02 29.24
N CYS A 678 6.39 19.97 28.09
CA CYS A 678 5.96 20.64 26.86
C CYS A 678 4.68 20.02 26.26
N TYR A 679 4.28 18.82 26.69
CA TYR A 679 3.03 18.16 26.30
C TYR A 679 2.02 18.10 27.45
N GLY A 680 2.24 18.88 28.52
CA GLY A 680 1.36 18.94 29.69
C GLY A 680 1.43 17.70 30.60
N VAL A 681 2.51 16.92 30.53
CA VAL A 681 2.71 15.73 31.36
C VAL A 681 3.77 16.01 32.44
N SER A 682 3.38 15.91 33.71
CA SER A 682 4.29 16.06 34.85
C SER A 682 4.86 14.71 35.29
N VAL A 683 6.17 14.65 35.54
CA VAL A 683 6.84 13.51 36.16
C VAL A 683 7.04 13.79 37.65
N GLY A 684 6.81 12.79 38.50
CA GLY A 684 7.00 12.88 39.94
C GLY A 684 5.73 12.75 40.76
N GLY A 685 5.89 12.45 42.05
CA GLY A 685 4.81 12.17 43.00
C GLY A 685 4.68 10.68 43.35
N GLN A 686 4.06 10.40 44.49
CA GLN A 686 3.71 9.05 44.93
C GLN A 686 2.18 8.93 44.98
N ARG A 687 1.62 8.13 44.07
CA ARG A 687 0.24 7.66 44.11
C ARG A 687 0.20 6.15 44.26
N GLY A 688 -0.82 5.66 44.96
CA GLY A 688 -1.17 4.24 44.92
C GLY A 688 -1.94 3.90 43.63
N GLY A 689 -2.47 2.69 43.55
CA GLY A 689 -3.30 2.25 42.43
C GLY A 689 -2.61 1.25 41.51
N VAL A 690 -3.15 1.10 40.30
CA VAL A 690 -2.67 0.14 39.31
C VAL A 690 -1.46 0.72 38.58
N ALA A 691 -0.33 0.00 38.60
CA ALA A 691 0.88 0.39 37.89
C ALA A 691 0.81 -0.07 36.43
N VAL A 692 1.01 0.87 35.51
CA VAL A 692 1.04 0.63 34.06
C VAL A 692 2.35 1.12 33.44
N HIS A 693 2.65 0.64 32.26
CA HIS A 693 3.84 0.97 31.50
C HIS A 693 3.45 1.38 30.08
N ILE A 694 3.89 2.57 29.69
CA ILE A 694 3.72 3.14 28.36
C ILE A 694 5.10 3.29 27.72
N VAL A 695 5.26 2.77 26.50
CA VAL A 695 6.47 2.98 25.69
C VAL A 695 6.08 3.61 24.38
N THR A 696 6.79 4.64 23.97
CA THR A 696 6.86 5.03 22.57
C THR A 696 8.23 4.69 22.02
N GLN A 697 8.24 4.24 20.77
CA GLN A 697 9.46 3.96 20.03
C GLN A 697 9.29 4.38 18.58
N GLU A 698 10.35 4.92 18.00
CA GLU A 698 10.45 5.14 16.58
C GLU A 698 10.91 3.86 15.90
N ASP A 699 9.98 3.13 15.27
CA ASP A 699 10.35 1.99 14.42
C ASP A 699 10.82 2.52 13.05
N PRO A 700 12.00 2.10 12.55
CA PRO A 700 12.53 2.58 11.28
C PRO A 700 11.64 2.35 10.04
N SER A 701 10.59 1.52 10.16
CA SER A 701 9.71 1.11 9.08
C SER A 701 8.26 1.57 9.29
N PHE A 702 7.73 1.52 10.51
CA PHE A 702 6.36 1.93 10.86
C PHE A 702 6.27 3.39 11.35
N GLY A 703 7.37 3.99 11.79
CA GLY A 703 7.39 5.27 12.48
C GLY A 703 7.01 5.11 13.95
N ALA A 704 6.39 6.15 14.52
CA ALA A 704 6.11 6.21 15.94
C ALA A 704 5.04 5.17 16.34
N VAL A 705 5.42 4.26 17.22
CA VAL A 705 4.58 3.20 17.76
C VAL A 705 4.46 3.39 19.26
N VAL A 706 3.23 3.34 19.76
CA VAL A 706 2.92 3.36 21.20
C VAL A 706 2.60 1.94 21.64
N SER A 707 3.10 1.53 22.79
CA SER A 707 2.71 0.30 23.47
C SER A 707 2.25 0.57 24.90
N PHE A 708 1.28 -0.22 25.35
CA PHE A 708 0.63 -0.11 26.65
C PHE A 708 0.51 -1.50 27.29
N ARG A 709 0.91 -1.62 28.56
CA ARG A 709 0.75 -2.83 29.38
C ARG A 709 0.64 -2.48 30.86
N LEU A 710 0.27 -3.45 31.70
CA LEU A 710 0.48 -3.33 33.14
C LEU A 710 1.98 -3.50 33.49
N SER A 711 2.45 -2.85 34.57
CA SER A 711 3.85 -2.95 35.04
C SER A 711 4.19 -4.27 35.73
N ASP A 712 3.22 -5.17 35.89
CA ASP A 712 3.40 -6.48 36.53
C ASP A 712 4.34 -7.41 35.74
N ILE A 713 5.14 -8.20 36.46
CA ILE A 713 6.07 -9.20 35.91
C ILE A 713 5.28 -10.27 35.12
N ALA A 714 4.10 -10.67 35.60
CA ALA A 714 3.28 -11.65 34.88
C ALA A 714 2.78 -11.10 33.54
N ALA A 715 2.39 -9.82 33.49
CA ALA A 715 2.01 -9.15 32.24
C ALA A 715 3.18 -9.05 31.25
N ALA A 716 4.40 -8.79 31.75
CA ALA A 716 5.60 -8.80 30.93
C ALA A 716 5.93 -10.20 30.39
N LEU A 717 5.79 -11.25 31.20
CA LEU A 717 6.08 -12.64 30.83
C LEU A 717 5.07 -13.21 29.82
N LEU A 718 3.79 -12.86 29.96
CA LEU A 718 2.71 -13.27 29.05
C LEU A 718 2.60 -12.39 27.80
N ASP A 719 3.43 -11.35 27.72
CA ASP A 719 3.43 -10.35 26.66
C ASP A 719 2.05 -9.68 26.46
N ASP A 720 1.35 -9.43 27.57
CA ASP A 720 0.01 -8.83 27.58
C ASP A 720 0.09 -7.31 27.37
N ARG A 721 0.26 -6.92 26.11
CA ARG A 721 0.43 -5.52 25.71
C ARG A 721 -0.33 -5.20 24.43
N ALA A 722 -0.78 -3.96 24.32
CA ALA A 722 -1.39 -3.42 23.12
C ALA A 722 -0.40 -2.52 22.38
N TYR A 723 -0.47 -2.50 21.05
CA TYR A 723 0.32 -1.62 20.18
C TYR A 723 -0.59 -0.76 19.31
N ARG A 724 -0.17 0.47 19.02
CA ARG A 724 -0.86 1.40 18.11
C ARG A 724 0.15 2.30 17.39
N LEU A 725 -0.18 2.76 16.19
CA LEU A 725 0.57 3.83 15.53
C LEU A 725 0.19 5.19 16.11
N ALA A 726 1.15 6.10 16.19
CA ALA A 726 0.90 7.49 16.56
C ALA A 726 0.64 8.39 15.32
N PRO A 727 -0.15 9.47 15.46
CA PRO A 727 -0.89 9.88 16.66
C PRO A 727 -2.10 8.97 16.93
N LEU A 728 -2.58 8.93 18.17
CA LEU A 728 -3.77 8.17 18.57
C LEU A 728 -5.05 9.00 18.43
N THR A 729 -6.12 8.35 18.00
CA THR A 729 -7.48 8.87 18.22
C THR A 729 -7.98 8.58 19.65
N ASP A 730 -9.02 9.30 20.05
CA ASP A 730 -9.78 9.05 21.28
C ASP A 730 -10.22 7.58 21.40
N LEU A 731 -10.81 7.02 20.34
CA LEU A 731 -11.23 5.62 20.31
C LEU A 731 -10.06 4.64 20.27
N GLU A 732 -8.95 4.98 19.61
CA GLU A 732 -7.77 4.12 19.58
C GLU A 732 -7.10 4.01 20.94
N ALA A 733 -7.02 5.11 21.71
CA ALA A 733 -6.54 5.10 23.09
C ALA A 733 -7.45 4.25 23.99
N ALA A 734 -8.77 4.45 23.87
CA ALA A 734 -9.76 3.67 24.60
C ALA A 734 -9.69 2.17 24.29
N ASP A 735 -9.56 1.80 23.02
CA ASP A 735 -9.40 0.41 22.60
C ASP A 735 -8.05 -0.16 23.06
N MET A 736 -6.99 0.64 23.10
CA MET A 736 -5.66 0.22 23.55
C MET A 736 -5.67 -0.20 25.02
N VAL A 737 -6.36 0.57 25.88
CA VAL A 737 -6.53 0.23 27.30
C VAL A 737 -7.36 -1.04 27.50
N ARG A 738 -8.39 -1.25 26.68
CA ARG A 738 -9.29 -2.42 26.75
C ARG A 738 -8.71 -3.68 26.11
N ALA A 739 -7.71 -3.56 25.25
CA ALA A 739 -7.18 -4.67 24.45
C ALA A 739 -6.29 -5.64 25.23
N ILE A 740 -5.72 -5.21 26.36
CA ILE A 740 -4.92 -6.11 27.21
C ILE A 740 -5.84 -7.07 27.96
N ARG A 741 -5.43 -8.33 28.11
CA ARG A 741 -6.23 -9.38 28.80
C ARG A 741 -6.49 -9.02 30.25
N MET A 742 -5.53 -8.34 30.88
CA MET A 742 -5.61 -7.87 32.27
C MET A 742 -6.37 -6.54 32.44
N ALA A 743 -6.97 -5.98 31.37
CA ALA A 743 -7.76 -4.76 31.42
C ALA A 743 -8.85 -4.75 32.52
N PRO A 744 -9.55 -5.86 32.85
CA PRO A 744 -10.56 -5.87 33.90
C PRO A 744 -10.09 -5.32 35.26
N LEU A 745 -8.78 -5.38 35.57
CA LEU A 745 -8.23 -4.76 36.79
C LEU A 745 -8.38 -3.24 36.83
N LEU A 746 -8.34 -2.57 35.68
CA LEU A 746 -8.55 -1.12 35.56
C LEU A 746 -10.04 -0.74 35.78
N PHE A 747 -10.94 -1.70 35.56
CA PHE A 747 -12.39 -1.49 35.66
C PHE A 747 -13.01 -2.04 36.96
N GLY A 748 -12.20 -2.46 37.93
CA GLY A 748 -12.63 -2.87 39.26
C GLY A 748 -12.99 -4.36 39.43
N HIS A 749 -12.39 -5.26 38.65
CA HIS A 749 -12.61 -6.70 38.78
C HIS A 749 -12.07 -7.28 40.10
N GLN A 750 -12.81 -8.19 40.73
CA GLN A 750 -12.44 -8.91 41.98
C GLN A 750 -11.98 -8.03 43.15
N GLY A 751 -12.62 -6.88 43.35
CA GLY A 751 -12.35 -6.02 44.52
C GLY A 751 -11.20 -5.03 44.33
N ALA A 752 -10.65 -4.92 43.11
CA ALA A 752 -9.83 -3.77 42.74
C ALA A 752 -10.68 -2.49 42.66
N ASP A 753 -10.10 -1.35 43.01
CA ASP A 753 -10.75 -0.05 42.83
C ASP A 753 -10.79 0.32 41.34
N LYS A 754 -11.92 0.86 40.88
CA LYS A 754 -12.03 1.41 39.52
C LYS A 754 -11.09 2.61 39.40
N VAL A 755 -10.24 2.61 38.37
CA VAL A 755 -9.28 3.71 38.14
C VAL A 755 -9.84 4.76 37.19
N ALA A 756 -9.22 5.94 37.16
CA ALA A 756 -9.52 7.03 36.24
C ALA A 756 -9.01 6.72 34.81
N VAL A 757 -9.70 5.81 34.13
CA VAL A 757 -9.34 5.34 32.78
C VAL A 757 -9.27 6.47 31.77
N GLU A 758 -10.16 7.47 31.85
CA GLU A 758 -10.16 8.63 30.96
C GLU A 758 -8.85 9.44 31.05
N SER A 759 -8.29 9.60 32.25
CA SER A 759 -7.00 10.27 32.45
C SER A 759 -5.84 9.45 31.87
N LEU A 760 -5.95 8.13 31.87
CA LEU A 760 -4.97 7.24 31.24
C LEU A 760 -5.06 7.29 29.71
N GLU A 761 -6.26 7.32 29.16
CA GLU A 761 -6.52 7.51 27.73
C GLU A 761 -5.94 8.85 27.25
N GLU A 762 -6.15 9.95 27.99
CA GLU A 762 -5.54 11.25 27.69
C GLU A 762 -4.00 11.22 27.73
N LEU A 763 -3.40 10.58 28.75
CA LEU A 763 -1.95 10.43 28.82
C LEU A 763 -1.40 9.69 27.59
N LEU A 764 -2.05 8.60 27.17
CA LEU A 764 -1.68 7.87 25.97
C LEU A 764 -1.71 8.77 24.72
N ILE A 765 -2.73 9.61 24.58
CA ILE A 765 -2.85 10.55 23.46
C ILE A 765 -1.73 11.60 23.49
N ARG A 766 -1.43 12.19 24.66
CA ARG A 766 -0.35 13.18 24.81
C ARG A 766 1.02 12.60 24.43
N VAL A 767 1.33 11.41 24.94
CA VAL A 767 2.60 10.74 24.68
C VAL A 767 2.69 10.25 23.22
N ALA A 768 1.58 9.80 22.64
CA ALA A 768 1.50 9.49 21.21
C ALA A 768 1.76 10.72 20.34
N ARG A 769 1.18 11.87 20.73
CA ARG A 769 1.37 13.14 20.02
C ARG A 769 2.84 13.57 20.05
N LEU A 770 3.49 13.49 21.22
CA LEU A 770 4.93 13.71 21.38
C LEU A 770 5.75 12.86 20.42
N ALA A 771 5.52 11.55 20.37
CA ALA A 771 6.27 10.64 19.50
C ALA A 771 6.03 10.91 17.99
N SER A 772 4.82 11.34 17.63
CA SER A 772 4.48 11.74 16.26
C SER A 772 5.19 13.03 15.85
N ASP A 773 5.23 14.00 16.75
CA ASP A 773 5.79 15.32 16.53
C ASP A 773 7.32 15.34 16.54
N LEU A 774 7.96 14.43 17.30
CA LEU A 774 9.40 14.38 17.54
C LEU A 774 10.02 13.00 17.22
N PRO A 775 10.38 12.75 15.94
CA PRO A 775 11.10 11.54 15.54
C PRO A 775 12.39 11.26 16.28
N GLU A 776 13.04 12.33 16.68
CA GLU A 776 14.31 12.34 17.37
C GLU A 776 14.19 11.72 18.76
N ALA A 777 12.99 11.75 19.36
CA ALA A 777 12.65 11.02 20.59
C ALA A 777 12.46 9.53 20.29
N ALA A 778 13.55 8.88 19.86
CA ALA A 778 13.57 7.52 19.33
C ALA A 778 12.98 6.47 20.29
N ARG A 779 13.08 6.69 21.60
CA ARG A 779 12.34 5.89 22.60
C ARG A 779 12.03 6.74 23.82
N LEU A 780 10.78 6.71 24.27
CA LEU A 780 10.36 7.28 25.56
C LEU A 780 9.60 6.22 26.34
N GLU A 781 10.04 5.98 27.57
CA GLU A 781 9.56 4.90 28.44
C GLU A 781 9.04 5.50 29.75
N LEU A 782 7.76 5.27 30.06
CA LEU A 782 7.12 5.73 31.30
C LEU A 782 6.81 4.51 32.17
N GLU A 783 7.60 4.29 33.22
CA GLU A 783 7.46 3.11 34.10
C GLU A 783 7.98 3.36 35.52
N PRO A 784 7.15 3.26 36.57
CA PRO A 784 5.71 3.02 36.52
C PRO A 784 4.92 4.32 36.27
N VAL A 785 3.76 4.15 35.64
CA VAL A 785 2.67 5.13 35.63
C VAL A 785 1.60 4.62 36.59
N MET A 786 1.33 5.36 37.66
CA MET A 786 0.35 4.98 38.68
C MET A 786 -1.02 5.54 38.34
N VAL A 787 -2.05 4.68 38.32
CA VAL A 787 -3.43 5.07 38.01
C VAL A 787 -4.34 4.70 39.19
N ASP A 788 -4.98 5.70 39.79
CA ASP A 788 -5.97 5.53 40.87
C ASP A 788 -7.34 6.11 40.45
N ALA A 789 -8.31 6.11 41.36
CA ALA A 789 -9.66 6.61 41.09
C ALA A 789 -9.73 8.12 40.76
N THR A 790 -8.66 8.88 41.04
CA THR A 790 -8.62 10.34 40.91
C THR A 790 -7.75 10.84 39.75
N GLY A 791 -6.90 9.99 39.16
CA GLY A 791 -6.09 10.36 38.02
C GLY A 791 -4.85 9.48 37.81
N VAL A 792 -3.91 10.02 37.04
CA VAL A 792 -2.66 9.37 36.64
C VAL A 792 -1.46 10.14 37.21
N THR A 793 -0.37 9.43 37.53
CA THR A 793 0.92 10.03 37.89
C THR A 793 2.05 9.24 37.25
N VAL A 794 2.90 9.91 36.48
CA VAL A 794 4.11 9.33 35.90
C VAL A 794 5.21 9.39 36.94
N THR A 795 5.67 8.25 37.45
CA THR A 795 6.66 8.20 38.54
C THR A 795 8.10 8.31 38.02
N ASP A 796 8.41 7.69 36.89
CA ASP A 796 9.72 7.74 36.25
C ASP A 796 9.57 7.75 34.72
N ALA A 797 10.50 8.40 34.04
CA ALA A 797 10.52 8.56 32.60
C ALA A 797 11.95 8.47 32.06
N ARG A 798 12.15 7.65 31.02
CA ARG A 798 13.45 7.50 30.34
C ARG A 798 13.33 7.89 28.87
N LEU A 799 14.15 8.83 28.44
CA LEU A 799 14.22 9.31 27.06
C LEU A 799 15.52 8.86 26.40
N THR A 800 15.41 8.32 25.19
CA THR A 800 16.52 8.03 24.28
C THR A 800 16.35 8.85 23.03
N LEU A 801 17.36 9.67 22.72
CA LEU A 801 17.40 10.46 21.49
C LEU A 801 18.22 9.74 20.43
N ALA A 802 17.77 9.77 19.18
CA ALA A 802 18.57 9.36 18.03
C ALA A 802 18.15 10.20 16.81
N GLN A 803 19.10 10.47 15.92
CA GLN A 803 18.75 11.06 14.63
C GLN A 803 17.86 10.07 13.87
N PRO A 804 16.66 10.48 13.40
CA PRO A 804 15.81 9.60 12.63
C PRO A 804 16.56 9.17 11.36
N PRO A 805 16.42 7.92 10.92
CA PRO A 805 17.16 7.40 9.76
C PRO A 805 16.70 7.96 8.40
N GLY A 806 15.98 9.10 8.37
CA GLY A 806 15.50 9.80 7.18
C GLY A 806 14.51 10.92 7.53
N PRO A 807 14.24 11.87 6.60
CA PRO A 807 13.32 12.98 6.85
C PRO A 807 11.86 12.50 6.99
N ARG A 808 11.22 12.73 8.15
CA ARG A 808 9.77 12.54 8.32
C ARG A 808 9.00 13.69 7.66
N LEU A 809 8.67 13.57 6.38
CA LEU A 809 7.64 14.44 5.81
C LEU A 809 6.24 13.82 6.09
N PRO A 810 5.19 14.63 6.36
CA PRO A 810 3.81 14.14 6.59
C PRO A 810 3.30 13.22 5.47
N LEU A 811 3.82 13.47 4.27
CA LEU A 811 3.91 12.57 3.14
C LEU A 811 5.37 12.63 2.73
N GLU A 812 6.15 11.58 2.95
CA GLU A 812 7.42 11.45 2.25
C GLU A 812 7.10 11.47 0.74
N PRO A 813 7.45 12.52 -0.02
CA PRO A 813 7.48 12.38 -1.46
C PRO A 813 8.48 11.25 -1.72
N ARG A 814 8.01 10.27 -2.49
CA ARG A 814 8.66 8.99 -2.69
C ARG A 814 10.16 9.22 -3.01
N ARG A 815 11.07 8.75 -2.15
CA ARG A 815 12.30 8.14 -2.65
C ARG A 815 11.89 6.74 -3.05
N MET A 816 11.69 6.52 -4.36
CA MET A 816 11.17 5.24 -4.84
C MET A 816 12.12 4.08 -4.57
#